data_AF-A0AAX1NER4-F1
#
_entry.id   AF-A0AAX1NER4-F1
#
_cell.length_a   1.000
_cell.length_b   1.000
_cell.length_c   1.000
_cell.angle_alpha   90.00
_cell.angle_beta   90.00
_cell.angle_gamma   90.00
#
_symmetry.space_group_name_H-M   'P 1'
#
loop_
_entity.id
_entity.type
_entity.pdbx_description
1 polymer ?
#
loop_
_entity_poly.entity_id
_entity_poly.type
_entity_poly.pdbx_seq_one_letter_code
_entity_poly.pdbx_strand_id
1 'polypeptide(L)'
;MKKYILSILFITCAWFSSHAQEKKNILFIAIDDLKPTIGAYGDDYAITPNMDKLADQGTVFLNNHCQQAVCGPSRASLLTGLRPDLVQVWDLKTKIRNKRPDVVTLPQYFKESGYLTYGVGKIYDPRSVDAELDAPSWSEYTYPKDLKYAEGYAEPAFSYYQDPYNVKRVRELRKEAMEKGIEKKKINKWVQKQFKPAFEKADVPDDAYIDGAITNQGVEYIKELAQQDQPFFLAVGYKRPHLPFAAPTKYWDLYNEDEVPLAKFQHKVKGGYDKAYHTSSELRGYKTEGLEIGEEDGLAVVSEKGQRQLIHGYYAATSYVDKLIGQLIDQLHESGLEKNTIIILWGDHGWHLGDHRLWNKHSNFEQAAKSPMIIVDPTQKTVKQVSSVTEFVDIYPTLADMAGLPVPTHLSGKSLQPVLDGSKDRVKDYAVTQIARGPVNGYSLKSGHIRYTVWYNNNPRFKNSLDGCKRVAEELYDYEKDPLETVNHANEKEYKATLEAMRALFLDFFNNEREYKDFEVGKVETPAGNWEAEANKRIEKYRKGDVTLTVFDKKGNEINGEIFIEQVNHQFRWGGIIDSRLLGGANKEKYQNEFANMFEHAGFENALKIKHKKLYDKYEEAIIPFLKENNISLRGHALVWEKTKNMPKDLQELAAKEDTAALMKGLESYVDYGLENYDVTEWDLLNEPRECHEVQDMTKQNSWAHWFHYGGKVRKNDNVRLFLNENKVISSPYKTAQKNIQFHLDVINGILAEGAPIEALGFQSRMKQHIAPQDIYDRLETFAQFNLPMLGTEFEIVDSGYQKFTDKDRAEITKEVMTIYFSHPKVEGLYVWTPFGNVKKAFYDLELNPRPEAKVWKEQLQKWTTTLTANAEAGKVNFRGFKGQYKISYTHKGKTYSRLIDVKDAKNNIKVKLTELNN
;
A
#
# COMPACT_ATOMS: atom_id res chain seq x y z
N MET A 1 -42.14 60.48 3.04
CA MET A 1 -42.43 59.24 3.78
C MET A 1 -42.02 58.06 2.89
N LYS A 2 -41.15 57.19 3.44
CA LYS A 2 -40.94 55.73 3.21
C LYS A 2 -41.42 55.13 1.87
N LYS A 3 -40.74 54.21 1.18
CA LYS A 3 -39.50 53.42 1.31
C LYS A 3 -39.43 52.64 -0.02
N TYR A 4 -38.34 52.68 -0.78
CA TYR A 4 -38.11 51.71 -1.85
C TYR A 4 -37.29 50.55 -1.29
N ILE A 5 -37.78 49.34 -1.52
CA ILE A 5 -37.20 48.06 -1.08
C ILE A 5 -36.02 47.75 -2.00
N LEU A 6 -34.80 47.74 -1.43
CA LEU A 6 -33.62 47.17 -2.05
C LEU A 6 -33.52 45.71 -1.61
N SER A 7 -33.73 44.79 -2.55
CA SER A 7 -33.52 43.35 -2.34
C SER A 7 -32.03 43.05 -2.41
N ILE A 8 -31.39 42.86 -1.26
CA ILE A 8 -30.04 42.30 -1.16
C ILE A 8 -30.15 40.78 -1.26
N LEU A 9 -29.73 40.23 -2.40
CA LEU A 9 -29.44 38.80 -2.53
C LEU A 9 -28.17 38.49 -1.73
N PHE A 10 -28.33 37.98 -0.51
CA PHE A 10 -27.25 37.26 0.17
C PHE A 10 -27.08 35.91 -0.53
N ILE A 11 -26.16 35.84 -1.50
CA ILE A 11 -25.61 34.57 -1.96
C ILE A 11 -24.64 34.12 -0.85
N THR A 12 -25.13 33.29 0.06
CA THR A 12 -24.27 32.49 0.92
C THR A 12 -23.54 31.49 0.04
N CYS A 13 -22.33 31.83 -0.41
CA CYS A 13 -21.36 30.85 -0.88
C CYS A 13 -21.06 29.92 0.30
N ALA A 14 -21.76 28.78 0.35
CA ALA A 14 -21.30 27.65 1.13
C ALA A 14 -20.00 27.17 0.49
N TRP A 15 -18.88 27.52 1.11
CA TRP A 15 -17.59 26.91 0.83
C TRP A 15 -17.73 25.43 1.16
N PHE A 16 -17.99 24.60 0.16
CA PHE A 16 -17.73 23.18 0.28
C PHE A 16 -16.21 23.02 0.26
N SER A 17 -15.58 23.19 1.43
CA SER A 17 -14.26 22.64 1.67
C SER A 17 -14.39 21.14 1.50
N SER A 18 -13.96 20.62 0.34
CA SER A 18 -13.60 19.21 0.21
C SER A 18 -12.46 18.98 1.19
N HIS A 19 -12.79 18.57 2.42
CA HIS A 19 -11.80 18.10 3.36
C HIS A 19 -11.17 16.88 2.68
N ALA A 20 -9.95 17.03 2.17
CA ALA A 20 -9.10 15.90 1.90
C ALA A 20 -9.10 15.07 3.19
N GLN A 21 -9.58 13.82 3.11
CA GLN A 21 -9.73 13.01 4.30
C GLN A 21 -8.37 12.86 4.96
N GLU A 22 -8.23 13.42 6.17
CA GLU A 22 -7.00 13.40 6.94
C GLU A 22 -6.58 11.95 7.17
N LYS A 23 -5.32 11.61 6.88
CA LYS A 23 -4.82 10.24 7.08
C LYS A 23 -4.87 9.91 8.56
N LYS A 24 -5.52 8.80 8.91
CA LYS A 24 -5.72 8.37 10.30
C LYS A 24 -4.41 7.83 10.89
N ASN A 25 -4.14 8.15 12.14
CA ASN A 25 -3.08 7.52 12.92
C ASN A 25 -3.46 6.09 13.34
N ILE A 26 -2.48 5.29 13.73
CA ILE A 26 -2.68 3.94 14.28
C ILE A 26 -2.04 3.85 15.66
N LEU A 27 -2.81 3.43 16.67
CA LEU A 27 -2.32 2.93 17.94
C LEU A 27 -2.49 1.41 17.97
N PHE A 28 -1.36 0.70 17.91
CA PHE A 28 -1.27 -0.75 17.83
C PHE A 28 -0.81 -1.34 19.17
N ILE A 29 -1.77 -1.87 19.95
CA ILE A 29 -1.54 -2.41 21.29
C ILE A 29 -1.47 -3.94 21.23
N ALA A 30 -0.29 -4.49 21.51
CA ALA A 30 -0.04 -5.93 21.52
C ALA A 30 0.15 -6.45 22.95
N ILE A 31 -0.48 -7.56 23.31
CA ILE A 31 -0.42 -8.13 24.66
C ILE A 31 0.02 -9.61 24.59
N ASP A 32 1.10 -9.95 25.27
CA ASP A 32 1.70 -11.28 25.23
C ASP A 32 0.94 -12.30 26.10
N ASP A 33 0.57 -13.45 25.52
CA ASP A 33 -0.14 -14.55 26.18
C ASP A 33 -1.55 -14.21 26.71
N LEU A 34 -2.18 -13.13 26.21
CA LEU A 34 -3.53 -12.74 26.62
C LEU A 34 -4.61 -13.57 25.91
N LYS A 35 -5.35 -14.37 26.68
CA LYS A 35 -6.61 -14.99 26.25
C LYS A 35 -7.78 -14.02 26.45
N PRO A 36 -9.00 -14.33 25.98
CA PRO A 36 -10.19 -13.48 26.16
C PRO A 36 -10.71 -13.31 27.61
N THR A 37 -9.83 -13.16 28.61
CA THR A 37 -10.14 -12.87 30.02
C THR A 37 -10.32 -11.37 30.22
N ILE A 38 -11.36 -10.82 29.60
CA ILE A 38 -11.74 -9.40 29.60
C ILE A 38 -13.26 -9.37 29.80
N GLY A 39 -13.79 -8.45 30.61
CA GLY A 39 -15.23 -8.34 30.88
C GLY A 39 -16.08 -8.29 29.60
N ALA A 40 -15.67 -7.51 28.60
CA ALA A 40 -16.32 -7.38 27.30
C ALA A 40 -16.39 -8.69 26.48
N TYR A 41 -15.61 -9.71 26.86
CA TYR A 41 -15.64 -11.06 26.28
C TYR A 41 -16.51 -12.06 27.06
N GLY A 42 -17.18 -11.60 28.12
CA GLY A 42 -18.04 -12.42 28.99
C GLY A 42 -17.30 -13.13 30.11
N ASP A 43 -16.11 -12.65 30.49
CA ASP A 43 -15.41 -13.13 31.68
C ASP A 43 -15.79 -12.28 32.90
N ASP A 44 -16.84 -12.70 33.62
CA ASP A 44 -17.38 -11.99 34.79
C ASP A 44 -16.39 -11.92 35.97
N TYR A 45 -15.32 -12.74 35.96
CA TYR A 45 -14.29 -12.68 36.99
C TYR A 45 -13.23 -11.61 36.68
N ALA A 46 -13.01 -11.27 35.41
CA ALA A 46 -11.98 -10.32 35.01
C ALA A 46 -12.32 -8.88 35.44
N ILE A 47 -11.38 -8.19 36.07
CA ILE A 47 -11.49 -6.75 36.38
C ILE A 47 -10.66 -5.96 35.37
N THR A 48 -11.29 -5.54 34.27
CA THR A 48 -10.65 -4.89 33.11
C THR A 48 -11.39 -3.63 32.62
N PRO A 49 -11.68 -2.65 33.50
CA PRO A 49 -12.56 -1.54 33.17
C PRO A 49 -12.07 -0.67 32.00
N ASN A 50 -10.77 -0.58 31.73
CA ASN A 50 -10.24 0.26 30.65
C ASN A 50 -10.36 -0.42 29.29
N MET A 51 -10.06 -1.71 29.21
CA MET A 51 -10.28 -2.53 28.01
C MET A 51 -11.78 -2.68 27.73
N ASP A 52 -12.63 -2.78 28.76
CA ASP A 52 -14.09 -2.80 28.61
C ASP A 52 -14.61 -1.47 28.07
N LYS A 53 -14.12 -0.35 28.59
CA LYS A 53 -14.43 0.99 28.05
C LYS A 53 -13.95 1.17 26.61
N LEU A 54 -12.80 0.58 26.24
CA LEU A 54 -12.32 0.58 24.86
C LEU A 54 -13.22 -0.26 23.95
N ALA A 55 -13.64 -1.44 24.41
CA ALA A 55 -14.62 -2.29 23.73
C ALA A 55 -15.95 -1.56 23.49
N ASP A 56 -16.42 -0.78 24.47
CA ASP A 56 -17.62 0.04 24.33
C ASP A 56 -17.49 1.12 23.25
N GLN A 57 -16.28 1.52 22.87
CA GLN A 57 -16.03 2.48 21.81
C GLN A 57 -15.84 1.84 20.43
N GLY A 58 -15.57 0.54 20.38
CA GLY A 58 -15.20 -0.17 19.15
C GLY A 58 -16.03 -1.41 18.85
N THR A 59 -15.41 -2.31 18.10
CA THR A 59 -15.92 -3.65 17.76
C THR A 59 -15.13 -4.71 18.52
N VAL A 60 -15.85 -5.59 19.22
CA VAL A 60 -15.28 -6.77 19.87
C VAL A 60 -15.39 -7.99 18.95
N PHE A 61 -14.27 -8.62 18.63
CA PHE A 61 -14.24 -9.83 17.81
C PHE A 61 -14.27 -11.08 18.70
N LEU A 62 -15.42 -11.74 18.76
CA LEU A 62 -15.69 -12.85 19.69
C LEU A 62 -15.16 -14.20 19.22
N ASN A 63 -14.70 -14.32 17.97
CA ASN A 63 -14.25 -15.56 17.35
C ASN A 63 -12.96 -15.38 16.52
N ASN A 64 -11.98 -14.68 17.11
CA ASN A 64 -10.70 -14.40 16.50
C ASN A 64 -9.61 -15.42 16.88
N HIS A 65 -8.80 -15.87 15.92
CA HIS A 65 -7.82 -16.95 16.10
C HIS A 65 -6.41 -16.60 15.60
N CYS A 66 -5.41 -17.00 16.36
CA CYS A 66 -4.00 -16.94 15.95
C CYS A 66 -3.66 -18.06 14.96
N GLN A 67 -2.67 -17.82 14.11
CA GLN A 67 -2.26 -18.82 13.10
C GLN A 67 -1.37 -19.93 13.69
N GLN A 68 -0.73 -19.68 14.83
CA GLN A 68 -0.01 -20.68 15.61
C GLN A 68 0.13 -20.18 17.05
N ALA A 69 -0.30 -20.97 18.04
CA ALA A 69 -0.28 -20.58 19.45
C ALA A 69 1.14 -20.67 20.07
N VAL A 70 2.06 -19.85 19.54
CA VAL A 70 3.45 -19.65 19.96
C VAL A 70 3.83 -18.22 19.57
N CYS A 71 4.39 -17.43 20.50
CA CYS A 71 4.61 -15.99 20.31
C CYS A 71 5.31 -15.62 19.00
N GLY A 72 6.49 -16.20 18.71
CA GLY A 72 7.28 -15.88 17.50
C GLY A 72 6.52 -16.12 16.19
N PRO A 73 6.05 -17.35 15.93
CA PRO A 73 5.21 -17.66 14.77
C PRO A 73 3.94 -16.82 14.66
N SER A 74 3.21 -16.59 15.75
CA SER A 74 1.97 -15.80 15.73
C SER A 74 2.25 -14.36 15.33
N ARG A 75 3.21 -13.71 16.00
CA ARG A 75 3.60 -12.32 15.75
C ARG A 75 4.21 -12.15 14.35
N ALA A 76 5.05 -13.09 13.92
CA ALA A 76 5.57 -13.11 12.55
C ALA A 76 4.44 -13.21 11.52
N SER A 77 3.43 -14.05 11.79
CA SER A 77 2.30 -14.24 10.89
C SER A 77 1.45 -12.97 10.77
N LEU A 78 1.09 -12.35 11.89
CA LEU A 78 0.35 -11.08 11.89
C LEU A 78 1.14 -9.97 11.19
N LEU A 79 2.37 -9.73 11.63
CA LEU A 79 3.17 -8.58 11.19
C LEU A 79 3.62 -8.70 9.74
N THR A 80 3.62 -9.90 9.14
CA THR A 80 3.83 -10.08 7.69
C THR A 80 2.51 -10.23 6.93
N GLY A 81 1.39 -10.48 7.62
CA GLY A 81 0.10 -10.83 7.01
C GLY A 81 0.12 -12.19 6.29
N LEU A 82 1.10 -13.04 6.59
CA LEU A 82 1.32 -14.33 5.94
C LEU A 82 1.18 -15.47 6.95
N ARG A 83 0.59 -16.59 6.53
CA ARG A 83 0.51 -17.79 7.40
C ARG A 83 1.90 -18.33 7.77
N PRO A 84 2.08 -19.05 8.90
CA PRO A 84 3.36 -19.59 9.35
C PRO A 84 4.09 -20.42 8.29
N ASP A 85 3.35 -21.16 7.45
CA ASP A 85 3.92 -21.93 6.35
C ASP A 85 4.51 -21.07 5.22
N LEU A 86 3.95 -19.88 4.99
CA LEU A 86 4.43 -18.95 3.98
C LEU A 86 5.62 -18.14 4.47
N VAL A 87 5.57 -17.63 5.71
CA VAL A 87 6.71 -16.91 6.34
C VAL A 87 7.83 -17.86 6.76
N GLN A 88 7.54 -19.16 6.89
CA GLN A 88 8.44 -20.22 7.33
C GLN A 88 9.02 -20.04 8.74
N VAL A 89 8.22 -19.48 9.65
CA VAL A 89 8.56 -19.30 11.06
C VAL A 89 7.58 -20.11 11.90
N TRP A 90 8.07 -21.21 12.47
CA TRP A 90 7.26 -22.14 13.28
C TRP A 90 7.81 -22.34 14.70
N ASP A 91 8.86 -21.63 15.06
CA ASP A 91 9.57 -21.77 16.32
C ASP A 91 10.09 -20.42 16.84
N LEU A 92 10.74 -20.46 18.00
CA LEU A 92 11.27 -19.29 18.71
C LEU A 92 12.77 -19.08 18.43
N LYS A 93 13.24 -19.43 17.23
CA LYS A 93 14.66 -19.28 16.84
C LYS A 93 14.84 -18.84 15.38
N THR A 94 13.86 -19.09 14.53
CA THR A 94 13.93 -18.74 13.12
C THR A 94 13.62 -17.25 12.96
N LYS A 95 14.54 -16.52 12.32
CA LYS A 95 14.33 -15.11 11.99
C LYS A 95 13.52 -14.97 10.70
N ILE A 96 12.55 -14.05 10.70
CA ILE A 96 11.68 -13.74 9.56
C ILE A 96 12.52 -13.47 8.30
N ARG A 97 13.43 -12.49 8.40
CA ARG A 97 14.29 -12.03 7.30
C ARG A 97 15.30 -13.07 6.79
N ASN A 98 15.60 -14.11 7.58
CA ASN A 98 16.43 -15.22 7.09
C ASN A 98 15.67 -16.16 6.14
N LYS A 99 14.34 -16.16 6.22
CA LYS A 99 13.47 -16.97 5.36
C LYS A 99 12.83 -16.15 4.26
N ARG A 100 12.49 -14.90 4.57
CA ARG A 100 11.90 -13.93 3.65
C ARG A 100 12.64 -12.59 3.80
N PRO A 101 13.80 -12.41 3.15
CA PRO A 101 14.58 -11.17 3.26
C PRO A 101 13.76 -9.92 2.91
N ASP A 102 12.95 -10.03 1.85
CA ASP A 102 12.25 -8.90 1.24
C ASP A 102 10.78 -8.76 1.69
N VAL A 103 10.32 -9.54 2.67
CA VAL A 103 8.91 -9.46 3.13
C VAL A 103 8.60 -8.07 3.69
N VAL A 104 7.49 -7.46 3.26
CA VAL A 104 7.13 -6.14 3.77
C VAL A 104 6.23 -6.31 4.98
N THR A 105 6.75 -5.96 6.15
CA THR A 105 5.97 -6.05 7.40
C THR A 105 4.99 -4.89 7.53
N LEU A 106 3.96 -5.07 8.35
CA LEU A 106 2.91 -4.08 8.59
C LEU A 106 3.47 -2.70 9.00
N PRO A 107 4.35 -2.56 10.00
CA PRO A 107 4.91 -1.25 10.31
C PRO A 107 5.81 -0.71 9.18
N GLN A 108 6.58 -1.58 8.51
CA GLN A 108 7.39 -1.17 7.36
C GLN A 108 6.51 -0.58 6.23
N TYR A 109 5.38 -1.21 5.93
CA TYR A 109 4.44 -0.74 4.91
C TYR A 109 3.86 0.64 5.25
N PHE A 110 3.49 0.87 6.51
CA PHE A 110 3.04 2.18 6.97
C PHE A 110 4.16 3.24 6.86
N LYS A 111 5.39 2.89 7.25
CA LYS A 111 6.57 3.77 7.13
C LYS A 111 6.84 4.17 5.68
N GLU A 112 6.81 3.20 4.78
CA GLU A 112 6.99 3.39 3.33
C GLU A 112 5.82 4.17 2.70
N SER A 113 4.63 4.08 3.29
CA SER A 113 3.43 4.85 2.93
C SER A 113 3.39 6.28 3.52
N GLY A 114 4.46 6.68 4.20
CA GLY A 114 4.65 8.05 4.68
C GLY A 114 4.31 8.30 6.15
N TYR A 115 4.09 7.24 6.95
CA TYR A 115 3.87 7.36 8.38
C TYR A 115 5.19 7.46 9.16
N LEU A 116 5.15 8.11 10.32
CA LEU A 116 6.13 7.89 11.38
C LEU A 116 5.81 6.58 12.09
N THR A 117 6.75 5.65 12.20
CA THR A 117 6.49 4.35 12.83
C THR A 117 7.32 4.18 14.09
N TYR A 118 6.66 4.31 15.23
CA TYR A 118 7.30 4.32 16.55
C TYR A 118 6.94 3.02 17.28
N GLY A 119 7.91 2.44 17.99
CA GLY A 119 7.70 1.18 18.70
C GLY A 119 8.34 1.12 20.08
N VAL A 120 7.68 0.43 21.01
CA VAL A 120 8.23 0.08 22.32
C VAL A 120 7.63 -1.22 22.84
N GLY A 121 8.43 -1.99 23.58
CA GLY A 121 7.99 -3.23 24.23
C GLY A 121 8.15 -4.48 23.37
N LYS A 122 7.20 -5.43 23.45
CA LYS A 122 7.21 -6.69 22.67
C LYS A 122 6.21 -6.61 21.52
N ILE A 123 6.67 -6.16 20.35
CA ILE A 123 5.88 -6.19 19.10
C ILE A 123 6.20 -7.46 18.32
N TYR A 124 7.44 -7.57 17.84
CA TYR A 124 8.01 -8.83 17.38
C TYR A 124 8.45 -9.68 18.58
N ASP A 125 8.52 -11.00 18.38
CA ASP A 125 9.34 -11.82 19.27
C ASP A 125 10.82 -11.54 18.95
N PRO A 126 11.64 -11.09 19.92
CA PRO A 126 13.03 -10.70 19.66
C PRO A 126 13.91 -11.84 19.15
N ARG A 127 13.45 -13.11 19.26
CA ARG A 127 14.16 -14.27 18.70
C ARG A 127 13.87 -14.51 17.23
N SER A 128 12.86 -13.83 16.68
CA SER A 128 12.40 -13.96 15.30
C SER A 128 12.81 -12.78 14.40
N VAL A 129 13.60 -11.83 14.92
CA VAL A 129 14.07 -10.64 14.20
C VAL A 129 15.56 -10.36 14.48
N ASP A 130 16.11 -9.32 13.87
CA ASP A 130 17.44 -8.81 14.19
C ASP A 130 17.48 -8.12 15.57
N ALA A 131 18.67 -7.66 15.98
CA ALA A 131 18.87 -7.01 17.28
C ALA A 131 18.23 -5.61 17.36
N GLU A 132 17.86 -5.04 16.21
CA GLU A 132 17.18 -3.75 16.05
C GLU A 132 15.66 -3.92 15.92
N LEU A 133 15.17 -5.14 16.20
CA LEU A 133 13.74 -5.49 16.25
C LEU A 133 13.01 -5.30 14.91
N ASP A 134 13.66 -5.72 13.82
CA ASP A 134 13.27 -5.51 12.41
C ASP A 134 13.47 -4.06 11.99
N ALA A 135 14.74 -3.65 11.87
CA ALA A 135 15.14 -2.26 11.56
C ALA A 135 14.34 -1.57 10.43
N PRO A 136 13.95 -2.24 9.32
CA PRO A 136 13.14 -1.61 8.27
C PRO A 136 11.79 -1.06 8.79
N SER A 137 11.19 -1.70 9.80
CA SER A 137 9.85 -1.39 10.32
C SER A 137 9.72 -0.01 10.98
N TRP A 138 10.80 0.54 11.55
CA TRP A 138 10.68 1.60 12.56
C TRP A 138 11.38 2.89 12.15
N SER A 139 10.71 4.02 12.31
CA SER A 139 11.33 5.35 12.36
C SER A 139 12.07 5.55 13.69
N GLU A 140 11.48 5.08 14.79
CA GLU A 140 12.05 5.17 16.14
C GLU A 140 11.62 3.92 16.95
N TYR A 141 12.51 3.41 17.80
CA TYR A 141 12.19 2.26 18.65
C TYR A 141 12.95 2.32 19.98
N THR A 142 12.22 2.32 21.10
CA THR A 142 12.85 2.27 22.42
C THR A 142 13.19 0.82 22.78
N TYR A 143 14.48 0.53 22.88
CA TYR A 143 14.96 -0.79 23.25
C TYR A 143 14.81 -1.05 24.76
N PRO A 144 14.70 -2.32 25.19
CA PRO A 144 14.53 -2.66 26.61
C PRO A 144 15.60 -2.07 27.55
N LYS A 145 16.82 -1.88 27.07
CA LYS A 145 17.95 -1.31 27.83
C LYS A 145 17.83 0.21 28.06
N ASP A 146 17.01 0.89 27.24
CA ASP A 146 16.84 2.34 27.23
C ASP A 146 15.55 2.76 27.96
N LEU A 147 14.75 1.78 28.43
CA LEU A 147 13.56 2.01 29.24
C LEU A 147 13.93 2.65 30.59
N LYS A 148 13.12 3.62 31.00
CA LYS A 148 13.24 4.31 32.28
C LYS A 148 12.21 3.77 33.26
N TYR A 149 12.67 3.47 34.47
CA TYR A 149 11.84 2.96 35.57
C TYR A 149 11.56 4.06 36.58
N ALA A 150 10.58 3.82 37.46
CA ALA A 150 10.25 4.72 38.56
C ALA A 150 11.49 5.14 39.37
N GLU A 151 11.46 6.36 39.92
CA GLU A 151 12.52 6.87 40.78
C GLU A 151 12.81 5.89 41.93
N GLY A 152 14.08 5.54 42.12
CA GLY A 152 14.51 4.57 43.13
C GLY A 152 14.48 3.11 42.68
N TYR A 153 14.01 2.81 41.46
CA TYR A 153 13.98 1.45 40.90
C TYR A 153 14.94 1.29 39.72
N ALA A 154 15.58 0.12 39.65
CA ALA A 154 16.40 -0.29 38.51
C ALA A 154 15.61 -1.25 37.59
N GLU A 155 16.20 -1.67 36.47
CA GLU A 155 15.63 -2.73 35.65
C GLU A 155 15.29 -3.97 36.50
N PRO A 156 14.06 -4.53 36.40
CA PRO A 156 13.67 -5.72 37.12
C PRO A 156 14.66 -6.87 36.90
N ALA A 157 14.90 -7.69 37.91
CA ALA A 157 15.75 -8.86 37.76
C ALA A 157 15.16 -9.84 36.72
N PHE A 158 15.98 -10.22 35.74
CA PHE A 158 15.55 -10.97 34.54
C PHE A 158 14.49 -10.25 33.67
N SER A 159 14.32 -8.95 33.86
CA SER A 159 13.23 -8.14 33.30
C SER A 159 11.84 -8.56 33.80
N TYR A 160 11.75 -9.23 34.96
CA TYR A 160 10.48 -9.66 35.57
C TYR A 160 10.29 -9.21 37.01
N TYR A 161 11.32 -9.36 37.87
CA TYR A 161 11.15 -9.32 39.32
C TYR A 161 11.60 -8.00 39.94
N GLN A 162 10.75 -7.39 40.76
CA GLN A 162 11.03 -6.19 41.55
C GLN A 162 10.93 -6.42 43.07
N ASP A 163 10.34 -7.54 43.51
CA ASP A 163 10.30 -7.86 44.93
C ASP A 163 11.72 -7.89 45.53
N PRO A 164 11.99 -7.17 46.64
CA PRO A 164 13.32 -7.09 47.22
C PRO A 164 13.94 -8.44 47.57
N TYR A 165 13.12 -9.42 47.99
CA TYR A 165 13.60 -10.77 48.29
C TYR A 165 14.00 -11.49 47.00
N ASN A 166 13.17 -11.46 45.96
CA ASN A 166 13.48 -12.09 44.67
C ASN A 166 14.73 -11.46 44.02
N VAL A 167 14.82 -10.13 44.00
CA VAL A 167 15.98 -9.39 43.46
C VAL A 167 17.25 -9.72 44.23
N LYS A 168 17.20 -9.75 45.56
CA LYS A 168 18.33 -10.15 46.42
C LYS A 168 18.75 -11.59 46.10
N ARG A 169 17.79 -12.51 46.02
CA ARG A 169 18.06 -13.92 45.73
C ARG A 169 18.73 -14.13 44.37
N VAL A 170 18.26 -13.43 43.33
CA VAL A 170 18.91 -13.44 42.00
C VAL A 170 20.35 -12.93 42.09
N ARG A 171 20.59 -11.84 42.83
CA ARG A 171 21.93 -11.25 43.01
C ARG A 171 22.89 -12.22 43.71
N GLU A 172 22.44 -12.87 44.77
CA GLU A 172 23.22 -13.88 45.50
C GLU A 172 23.59 -15.07 44.61
N LEU A 173 22.63 -15.61 43.86
CA LEU A 173 22.88 -16.72 42.95
C LEU A 173 23.80 -16.33 41.78
N ARG A 174 23.73 -15.08 41.28
CA ARG A 174 24.69 -14.58 40.29
C ARG A 174 26.11 -14.54 40.85
N LYS A 175 26.27 -14.11 42.11
CA LYS A 175 27.57 -14.11 42.80
C LYS A 175 28.10 -15.52 42.96
N GLU A 176 27.27 -16.45 43.42
CA GLU A 176 27.61 -17.86 43.55
C GLU A 176 28.02 -18.49 42.20
N ALA A 177 27.30 -18.17 41.12
CA ALA A 177 27.64 -18.65 39.78
C ALA A 177 29.03 -18.16 39.33
N MET A 178 29.38 -16.90 39.62
CA MET A 178 30.70 -16.34 39.31
C MET A 178 31.80 -17.02 40.13
N GLU A 179 31.58 -17.23 41.43
CA GLU A 179 32.52 -17.94 42.31
C GLU A 179 32.75 -19.40 41.87
N LYS A 180 31.72 -20.03 41.29
CA LYS A 180 31.79 -21.38 40.69
C LYS A 180 32.39 -21.41 39.27
N GLY A 181 32.87 -20.28 38.74
CA GLY A 181 33.49 -20.20 37.42
C GLY A 181 32.52 -20.40 36.26
N ILE A 182 31.21 -20.18 36.45
CA ILE A 182 30.23 -20.25 35.36
C ILE A 182 30.49 -19.11 34.37
N GLU A 183 30.63 -19.46 33.08
CA GLU A 183 30.81 -18.47 32.00
C GLU A 183 29.74 -17.37 32.07
N LYS A 184 30.15 -16.09 31.94
CA LYS A 184 29.27 -14.90 32.05
C LYS A 184 27.96 -15.04 31.26
N LYS A 185 28.03 -15.51 30.01
CA LYS A 185 26.86 -15.72 29.13
C LYS A 185 25.89 -16.83 29.60
N LYS A 186 26.33 -17.72 30.49
CA LYS A 186 25.55 -18.84 31.03
C LYS A 186 25.02 -18.57 32.44
N ILE A 187 25.47 -17.51 33.12
CA ILE A 187 25.07 -17.19 34.51
C ILE A 187 23.55 -17.09 34.64
N ASN A 188 22.87 -16.29 33.82
CA ASN A 188 21.42 -16.13 33.93
C ASN A 188 20.66 -17.46 33.75
N LYS A 189 21.10 -18.29 32.80
CA LYS A 189 20.53 -19.64 32.59
C LYS A 189 20.83 -20.58 33.76
N TRP A 190 22.00 -20.44 34.39
CA TRP A 190 22.32 -21.17 35.61
C TRP A 190 21.35 -20.76 36.71
N VAL A 191 21.30 -19.47 37.07
CA VAL A 191 20.43 -18.91 38.14
C VAL A 191 18.96 -19.33 37.97
N GLN A 192 18.42 -19.24 36.76
CA GLN A 192 17.04 -19.61 36.47
C GLN A 192 16.72 -21.10 36.72
N LYS A 193 17.73 -21.98 36.73
CA LYS A 193 17.54 -23.40 37.09
C LYS A 193 17.38 -23.62 38.59
N GLN A 194 17.90 -22.72 39.43
CA GLN A 194 17.73 -22.81 40.89
C GLN A 194 16.56 -21.96 41.38
N PHE A 195 16.34 -20.78 40.79
CA PHE A 195 15.36 -19.82 41.27
C PHE A 195 14.73 -19.05 40.12
N LYS A 196 13.43 -19.25 39.93
CA LYS A 196 12.63 -18.58 38.89
C LYS A 196 11.15 -18.68 39.27
N PRO A 197 10.66 -17.89 40.24
CA PRO A 197 9.25 -17.92 40.64
C PRO A 197 8.29 -17.73 39.47
N ALA A 198 7.22 -18.51 39.40
CA ALA A 198 6.21 -18.42 38.33
C ALA A 198 5.32 -17.19 38.47
N PHE A 199 5.35 -16.53 39.62
CA PHE A 199 4.60 -15.32 39.91
C PHE A 199 5.32 -14.46 40.94
N GLU A 200 4.98 -13.18 40.99
CA GLU A 200 5.47 -12.22 41.97
C GLU A 200 4.42 -11.15 42.29
N LYS A 201 4.27 -10.88 43.58
CA LYS A 201 3.46 -9.80 44.14
C LYS A 201 4.38 -8.87 44.93
N ALA A 202 4.67 -7.68 44.40
CA ALA A 202 5.51 -6.68 45.07
C ALA A 202 4.74 -5.38 45.29
N ASP A 203 4.90 -4.77 46.46
CA ASP A 203 4.30 -3.46 46.76
C ASP A 203 5.18 -2.34 46.20
N VAL A 204 4.98 -2.03 44.92
CA VAL A 204 5.79 -1.11 44.11
C VAL A 204 4.89 -0.30 43.16
N PRO A 205 5.34 0.86 42.66
CA PRO A 205 4.60 1.60 41.64
C PRO A 205 4.53 0.82 40.31
N ASP A 206 3.60 1.20 39.45
CA ASP A 206 3.31 0.50 38.19
C ASP A 206 4.53 0.42 37.26
N ASP A 207 5.28 1.50 37.16
CA ASP A 207 6.49 1.67 36.35
C ASP A 207 7.78 1.21 37.06
N ALA A 208 7.67 0.54 38.21
CA ALA A 208 8.74 -0.33 38.68
C ALA A 208 8.84 -1.57 37.78
N TYR A 209 7.73 -2.13 37.31
CA TYR A 209 7.77 -3.25 36.35
C TYR A 209 7.91 -2.77 34.91
N ILE A 210 8.39 -3.67 34.04
CA ILE A 210 8.72 -3.35 32.65
C ILE A 210 7.53 -2.83 31.84
N ASP A 211 6.32 -3.34 32.08
CA ASP A 211 5.14 -2.93 31.32
C ASP A 211 4.70 -1.49 31.66
N GLY A 212 4.90 -1.05 32.92
CA GLY A 212 4.70 0.35 33.30
C GLY A 212 5.76 1.27 32.68
N ALA A 213 7.02 0.84 32.63
CA ALA A 213 8.07 1.59 31.92
C ALA A 213 7.79 1.68 30.40
N ILE A 214 7.29 0.61 29.78
CA ILE A 214 6.82 0.59 28.38
C ILE A 214 5.68 1.59 28.18
N THR A 215 4.73 1.64 29.11
CA THR A 215 3.58 2.57 29.06
C THR A 215 4.01 4.01 29.14
N ASN A 216 4.91 4.34 30.08
CA ASN A 216 5.47 5.68 30.19
C ASN A 216 6.15 6.12 28.89
N GLN A 217 6.92 5.23 28.25
CA GLN A 217 7.51 5.54 26.95
C GLN A 217 6.47 5.71 25.84
N GLY A 218 5.42 4.89 25.82
CA GLY A 218 4.31 5.05 24.89
C GLY A 218 3.58 6.39 25.06
N VAL A 219 3.36 6.81 26.31
CA VAL A 219 2.81 8.13 26.67
C VAL A 219 3.70 9.26 26.16
N GLU A 220 5.02 9.16 26.32
CA GLU A 220 5.96 10.16 25.79
C GLU A 220 5.95 10.21 24.26
N TYR A 221 5.88 9.05 23.58
CA TYR A 221 5.73 9.02 22.13
C TYR A 221 4.42 9.65 21.66
N ILE A 222 3.30 9.45 22.35
CA ILE A 222 2.03 10.13 22.00
C ILE A 222 2.22 11.66 22.08
N LYS A 223 2.85 12.16 23.13
CA LYS A 223 3.13 13.60 23.29
C LYS A 223 4.05 14.16 22.20
N GLU A 224 5.06 13.39 21.80
CA GLU A 224 5.98 13.77 20.72
C GLU A 224 5.28 13.76 19.35
N LEU A 225 4.55 12.69 19.05
CA LEU A 225 3.85 12.51 17.78
C LEU A 225 2.70 13.51 17.61
N ALA A 226 2.06 13.94 18.70
CA ALA A 226 1.05 15.01 18.68
C ALA A 226 1.59 16.35 18.16
N GLN A 227 2.92 16.54 18.12
CA GLN A 227 3.56 17.75 17.61
C GLN A 227 3.99 17.62 16.14
N GLN A 228 3.69 16.50 15.48
CA GLN A 228 4.09 16.23 14.11
C GLN A 228 2.91 16.37 13.15
N ASP A 229 3.16 16.95 11.96
CA ASP A 229 2.15 17.03 10.89
C ASP A 229 1.95 15.70 10.14
N GLN A 230 2.81 14.71 10.38
CA GLN A 230 2.80 13.42 9.69
C GLN A 230 1.93 12.43 10.44
N PRO A 231 1.14 11.58 9.75
CA PRO A 231 0.39 10.53 10.42
C PRO A 231 1.36 9.50 11.01
N PHE A 232 0.95 8.81 12.08
CA PHE A 232 1.81 7.88 12.80
C PHE A 232 1.23 6.48 12.97
N PHE A 233 2.11 5.50 13.09
CA PHE A 233 1.84 4.15 13.57
C PHE A 233 2.65 3.95 14.86
N LEU A 234 1.97 3.95 16.00
CA LEU A 234 2.58 3.74 17.31
C LEU A 234 2.27 2.33 17.79
N ALA A 235 3.30 1.52 17.98
CA ALA A 235 3.19 0.15 18.46
C ALA A 235 3.65 0.04 19.92
N VAL A 236 2.75 -0.36 20.83
CA VAL A 236 3.05 -0.58 22.24
C VAL A 236 2.79 -2.04 22.61
N GLY A 237 3.84 -2.74 23.03
CA GLY A 237 3.82 -4.18 23.25
C GLY A 237 4.04 -4.60 24.70
N TYR A 238 2.98 -5.05 25.36
CA TYR A 238 3.00 -5.54 26.73
C TYR A 238 3.49 -6.98 26.84
N LYS A 239 4.24 -7.28 27.90
CA LYS A 239 4.78 -8.60 28.20
C LYS A 239 3.90 -9.40 29.14
N ARG A 240 3.13 -8.79 30.03
CA ARG A 240 2.13 -9.50 30.83
C ARG A 240 0.86 -9.73 29.97
N PRO A 241 0.08 -10.79 30.22
CA PRO A 241 0.20 -11.75 31.31
C PRO A 241 1.14 -12.96 31.04
N HIS A 242 2.06 -12.95 30.07
CA HIS A 242 3.06 -14.04 29.91
C HIS A 242 3.78 -14.34 31.22
N LEU A 243 4.13 -15.60 31.50
CA LEU A 243 4.88 -15.98 32.71
C LEU A 243 6.24 -15.23 32.84
N PRO A 244 6.75 -14.98 34.05
CA PRO A 244 6.07 -15.18 35.33
C PRO A 244 4.97 -14.15 35.55
N PHE A 245 3.89 -14.50 36.24
CA PHE A 245 2.82 -13.56 36.55
C PHE A 245 3.28 -12.56 37.62
N ALA A 246 3.93 -11.49 37.19
CA ALA A 246 4.51 -10.46 38.05
C ALA A 246 3.73 -9.15 37.86
N ALA A 247 3.15 -8.65 38.96
CA ALA A 247 2.35 -7.43 38.98
C ALA A 247 2.39 -6.78 40.37
N PRO A 248 2.19 -5.45 40.46
CA PRO A 248 2.08 -4.77 41.75
C PRO A 248 0.98 -5.32 42.66
N THR A 249 1.23 -5.33 43.97
CA THR A 249 0.32 -5.84 45.03
C THR A 249 -1.12 -5.40 44.86
N LYS A 250 -1.34 -4.12 44.55
CA LYS A 250 -2.69 -3.55 44.38
C LYS A 250 -3.56 -4.24 43.32
N TYR A 251 -2.98 -4.93 42.33
CA TYR A 251 -3.75 -5.69 41.32
C TYR A 251 -4.05 -7.12 41.76
N TRP A 252 -3.19 -7.69 42.60
CA TRP A 252 -3.49 -8.95 43.26
C TRP A 252 -4.64 -8.77 44.25
N ASP A 253 -4.65 -7.66 44.99
CA ASP A 253 -5.68 -7.37 45.99
C ASP A 253 -7.08 -7.12 45.41
N LEU A 254 -7.21 -7.02 44.07
CA LEU A 254 -8.50 -6.98 43.39
C LEU A 254 -9.24 -8.33 43.43
N TYR A 255 -8.52 -9.41 43.72
CA TYR A 255 -9.01 -10.78 43.61
C TYR A 255 -8.77 -11.54 44.91
N ASN A 256 -9.72 -12.42 45.26
CA ASN A 256 -9.55 -13.38 46.33
C ASN A 256 -8.99 -14.70 45.75
N GLU A 257 -7.77 -15.10 46.15
CA GLU A 257 -7.10 -16.33 45.68
C GLU A 257 -7.99 -17.57 45.84
N ASP A 258 -8.70 -17.66 46.97
CA ASP A 258 -9.54 -18.81 47.31
C ASP A 258 -10.81 -18.90 46.45
N GLU A 259 -11.21 -17.82 45.79
CA GLU A 259 -12.43 -17.74 44.98
C GLU A 259 -12.15 -17.79 43.47
N VAL A 260 -10.87 -17.80 43.07
CA VAL A 260 -10.48 -17.87 41.66
C VAL A 260 -11.11 -19.08 40.95
N PRO A 261 -11.80 -18.90 39.82
CA PRO A 261 -12.44 -20.01 39.12
C PRO A 261 -11.39 -20.93 38.48
N LEU A 262 -11.52 -22.24 38.75
CA LEU A 262 -10.70 -23.27 38.13
C LEU A 262 -11.39 -23.82 36.87
N ALA A 263 -10.59 -24.34 35.94
CA ALA A 263 -11.12 -24.99 34.74
C ALA A 263 -12.04 -26.16 35.12
N LYS A 264 -13.26 -26.17 34.57
CA LYS A 264 -14.27 -27.22 34.84
C LYS A 264 -13.86 -28.59 34.30
N PHE A 265 -13.09 -28.62 33.21
CA PHE A 265 -12.59 -29.84 32.59
C PHE A 265 -11.06 -29.86 32.61
N GLN A 266 -10.48 -30.77 33.40
CA GLN A 266 -9.04 -30.92 33.61
C GLN A 266 -8.57 -32.35 33.30
N HIS A 267 -9.02 -32.88 32.17
CA HIS A 267 -8.66 -34.22 31.69
C HIS A 267 -8.26 -34.19 30.22
N LYS A 268 -7.62 -35.24 29.73
CA LYS A 268 -7.50 -35.43 28.29
C LYS A 268 -8.88 -35.61 27.68
N VAL A 269 -9.11 -34.96 26.54
CA VAL A 269 -10.21 -35.18 25.62
C VAL A 269 -10.38 -36.67 25.36
N LYS A 270 -11.61 -37.16 25.51
CA LYS A 270 -11.96 -38.56 25.20
C LYS A 270 -11.80 -38.80 23.69
N GLY A 271 -10.93 -39.75 23.33
CA GLY A 271 -10.62 -40.03 21.93
C GLY A 271 -9.74 -38.96 21.25
N GLY A 272 -9.17 -38.02 22.02
CA GLY A 272 -8.22 -37.04 21.51
C GLY A 272 -6.88 -37.67 21.14
N TYR A 273 -6.13 -37.00 20.27
CA TYR A 273 -4.83 -37.46 19.81
C TYR A 273 -3.73 -37.08 20.80
N ASP A 274 -2.86 -38.02 21.20
CA ASP A 274 -1.83 -37.75 22.21
C ASP A 274 -0.87 -36.61 21.86
N LYS A 275 -0.60 -36.37 20.56
CA LYS A 275 0.25 -35.25 20.12
C LYS A 275 -0.45 -33.90 20.10
N ALA A 276 -1.77 -33.83 20.32
CA ALA A 276 -2.46 -32.56 20.55
C ALA A 276 -1.93 -31.87 21.82
N TYR A 277 -1.51 -32.67 22.81
CA TYR A 277 -1.00 -32.20 24.10
C TYR A 277 0.49 -31.86 24.06
N HIS A 278 0.88 -30.98 24.98
CA HIS A 278 2.26 -30.67 25.29
C HIS A 278 2.49 -30.78 26.81
N THR A 279 3.74 -30.78 27.24
CA THR A 279 4.09 -31.11 28.63
C THR A 279 4.07 -29.92 29.60
N SER A 280 3.48 -28.79 29.21
CA SER A 280 3.57 -27.51 29.94
C SER A 280 5.02 -27.14 30.34
N SER A 281 5.97 -27.41 29.44
CA SER A 281 7.42 -27.32 29.71
C SER A 281 7.88 -25.93 30.14
N GLU A 282 7.19 -24.89 29.68
CA GLU A 282 7.45 -23.52 30.09
C GLU A 282 7.14 -23.32 31.58
N LEU A 283 5.91 -23.64 32.03
CA LEU A 283 5.54 -23.56 33.44
C LEU A 283 6.43 -24.46 34.31
N ARG A 284 6.67 -25.71 33.89
CA ARG A 284 7.56 -26.65 34.62
C ARG A 284 9.01 -26.16 34.74
N GLY A 285 9.41 -25.21 33.90
CA GLY A 285 10.70 -24.56 33.95
C GLY A 285 10.84 -23.52 35.07
N TYR A 286 9.74 -23.09 35.68
CA TYR A 286 9.75 -22.19 36.85
C TYR A 286 10.04 -22.97 38.13
N LYS A 287 10.68 -22.27 39.08
CA LYS A 287 11.08 -22.75 40.41
C LYS A 287 10.51 -21.76 41.42
N THR A 288 9.27 -22.00 41.82
CA THR A 288 8.53 -21.22 42.81
C THR A 288 8.48 -22.02 44.10
N GLU A 289 8.78 -21.37 45.22
CA GLU A 289 8.55 -21.97 46.53
C GLU A 289 7.04 -22.15 46.76
N GLY A 290 6.63 -23.32 47.29
CA GLY A 290 5.22 -23.62 47.57
C GLY A 290 4.35 -23.99 46.35
N LEU A 291 4.89 -23.95 45.12
CA LEU A 291 4.19 -24.41 43.92
C LEU A 291 4.65 -25.83 43.54
N GLU A 292 3.83 -26.82 43.89
CA GLU A 292 4.10 -28.21 43.54
C GLU A 292 3.50 -28.55 42.16
N ILE A 293 4.37 -28.97 41.24
CA ILE A 293 3.99 -29.41 39.89
C ILE A 293 4.42 -30.87 39.72
N GLY A 294 3.46 -31.77 39.84
CA GLY A 294 3.60 -33.19 39.55
C GLY A 294 3.50 -33.49 38.05
N GLU A 295 3.57 -34.78 37.72
CA GLU A 295 3.40 -35.28 36.35
C GLU A 295 2.50 -36.52 36.36
N GLU A 296 1.54 -36.57 35.44
CA GLU A 296 0.69 -37.73 35.17
C GLU A 296 0.51 -37.84 33.65
N ASP A 297 0.78 -39.02 33.09
CA ASP A 297 0.76 -39.27 31.63
C ASP A 297 1.57 -38.28 30.79
N GLY A 298 2.69 -37.80 31.36
CA GLY A 298 3.56 -36.80 30.74
C GLY A 298 3.01 -35.36 30.76
N LEU A 299 1.86 -35.12 31.38
CA LEU A 299 1.24 -33.80 31.55
C LEU A 299 1.46 -33.25 32.95
N ALA A 300 1.46 -31.93 33.08
CA ALA A 300 1.63 -31.27 34.38
C ALA A 300 0.38 -31.44 35.24
N VAL A 301 0.58 -31.83 36.50
CA VAL A 301 -0.47 -31.86 37.53
C VAL A 301 -0.13 -30.83 38.58
N VAL A 302 -0.96 -29.78 38.68
CA VAL A 302 -0.78 -28.71 39.66
C VAL A 302 -1.84 -28.87 40.74
N SER A 303 -1.43 -28.84 42.01
CA SER A 303 -2.36 -28.91 43.14
C SER A 303 -3.38 -27.77 43.09
N GLU A 304 -4.58 -27.97 43.63
CA GLU A 304 -5.64 -26.95 43.58
C GLU A 304 -5.15 -25.58 44.05
N LYS A 305 -4.47 -25.53 45.19
CA LYS A 305 -3.82 -24.33 45.71
C LYS A 305 -2.86 -23.70 44.70
N GLY A 306 -1.99 -24.51 44.09
CA GLY A 306 -1.07 -24.03 43.06
C GLY A 306 -1.78 -23.49 41.82
N GLN A 307 -2.91 -24.08 41.42
CA GLN A 307 -3.73 -23.56 40.31
C GLN A 307 -4.29 -22.19 40.66
N ARG A 308 -4.88 -22.04 41.86
CA ARG A 308 -5.43 -20.78 42.35
C ARG A 308 -4.37 -19.67 42.38
N GLN A 309 -3.19 -19.96 42.90
CA GLN A 309 -2.05 -19.01 42.90
C GLN A 309 -1.65 -18.56 41.49
N LEU A 310 -1.53 -19.50 40.56
CA LEU A 310 -1.16 -19.19 39.17
C LEU A 310 -2.23 -18.36 38.47
N ILE A 311 -3.50 -18.75 38.61
CA ILE A 311 -4.62 -18.08 37.95
C ILE A 311 -4.85 -16.69 38.59
N HIS A 312 -4.73 -16.56 39.91
CA HIS A 312 -4.74 -15.26 40.61
C HIS A 312 -3.71 -14.32 40.03
N GLY A 313 -2.47 -14.80 39.84
CA GLY A 313 -1.42 -14.02 39.21
C GLY A 313 -1.72 -13.63 37.76
N TYR A 314 -2.31 -14.54 36.96
CA TYR A 314 -2.70 -14.26 35.59
C TYR A 314 -3.74 -13.12 35.52
N TYR A 315 -4.78 -13.16 36.36
CA TYR A 315 -5.79 -12.10 36.44
C TYR A 315 -5.21 -10.78 36.99
N ALA A 316 -4.36 -10.84 38.02
CA ALA A 316 -3.67 -9.66 38.54
C ALA A 316 -2.79 -8.99 37.46
N ALA A 317 -2.04 -9.78 36.70
CA ALA A 317 -1.22 -9.30 35.59
C ALA A 317 -2.07 -8.73 34.44
N THR A 318 -3.27 -9.29 34.21
CA THR A 318 -4.22 -8.78 33.21
C THR A 318 -4.81 -7.43 33.64
N SER A 319 -5.26 -7.28 34.90
CA SER A 319 -5.74 -6.00 35.44
C SER A 319 -4.64 -4.94 35.53
N TYR A 320 -3.40 -5.34 35.75
CA TYR A 320 -2.26 -4.45 35.67
C TYR A 320 -2.10 -3.88 34.25
N VAL A 321 -2.11 -4.73 33.22
CA VAL A 321 -2.06 -4.29 31.82
C VAL A 321 -3.29 -3.45 31.44
N ASP A 322 -4.47 -3.79 31.94
CA ASP A 322 -5.67 -2.97 31.77
C ASP A 322 -5.46 -1.53 32.24
N LYS A 323 -4.94 -1.37 33.46
CA LYS A 323 -4.66 -0.03 34.02
C LYS A 323 -3.68 0.75 33.16
N LEU A 324 -2.63 0.09 32.67
CA LEU A 324 -1.62 0.68 31.81
C LEU A 324 -2.18 1.12 30.44
N ILE A 325 -3.06 0.32 29.85
CA ILE A 325 -3.78 0.68 28.63
C ILE A 325 -4.64 1.91 28.86
N GLY A 326 -5.32 1.99 30.01
CA GLY A 326 -6.05 3.21 30.41
C GLY A 326 -5.18 4.47 30.32
N GLN A 327 -3.94 4.41 30.81
CA GLN A 327 -3.01 5.55 30.74
C GLN A 327 -2.63 5.95 29.30
N LEU A 328 -2.43 4.98 28.40
CA LEU A 328 -2.19 5.29 26.98
C LEU A 328 -3.40 5.97 26.32
N ILE A 329 -4.60 5.44 26.58
CA ILE A 329 -5.84 5.98 26.00
C ILE A 329 -6.14 7.36 26.56
N ASP A 330 -5.95 7.57 27.86
CA ASP A 330 -6.11 8.87 28.50
C ASP A 330 -5.12 9.89 27.90
N GLN A 331 -3.85 9.51 27.68
CA GLN A 331 -2.89 10.41 27.02
C GLN A 331 -3.28 10.73 25.57
N LEU A 332 -3.80 9.76 24.82
CA LEU A 332 -4.27 9.97 23.45
C LEU A 332 -5.41 11.01 23.40
N HIS A 333 -6.31 10.95 24.39
CA HIS A 333 -7.40 11.92 24.57
C HIS A 333 -6.87 13.29 24.99
N GLU A 334 -5.98 13.36 25.98
CA GLU A 334 -5.35 14.62 26.43
C GLU A 334 -4.59 15.33 25.30
N SER A 335 -3.99 14.57 24.39
CA SER A 335 -3.31 15.10 23.19
C SER A 335 -4.27 15.46 22.04
N GLY A 336 -5.58 15.25 22.18
CA GLY A 336 -6.58 15.53 21.14
C GLY A 336 -6.51 14.62 19.93
N LEU A 337 -5.76 13.51 20.01
CA LEU A 337 -5.50 12.60 18.91
C LEU A 337 -6.58 11.52 18.76
N GLU A 338 -7.50 11.36 19.73
CA GLU A 338 -8.46 10.24 19.73
C GLU A 338 -9.34 10.23 18.48
N LYS A 339 -9.73 11.41 17.98
CA LYS A 339 -10.67 11.56 16.85
C LYS A 339 -10.06 11.24 15.49
N ASN A 340 -8.75 11.06 15.42
CA ASN A 340 -8.04 10.69 14.19
C ASN A 340 -7.18 9.43 14.35
N THR A 341 -7.34 8.65 15.43
CA THR A 341 -6.50 7.48 15.68
C THR A 341 -7.31 6.19 15.68
N ILE A 342 -7.01 5.27 14.76
CA ILE A 342 -7.48 3.90 14.80
C ILE A 342 -6.76 3.19 15.94
N ILE A 343 -7.51 2.52 16.80
CA ILE A 343 -6.94 1.76 17.92
C ILE A 343 -7.21 0.29 17.69
N ILE A 344 -6.17 -0.53 17.77
CA ILE A 344 -6.30 -1.98 17.79
C ILE A 344 -5.62 -2.54 19.03
N LEU A 345 -6.36 -3.37 19.77
CA LEU A 345 -5.85 -4.15 20.89
C LEU A 345 -5.97 -5.62 20.55
N TRP A 346 -4.90 -6.39 20.74
CA TRP A 346 -4.89 -7.83 20.48
C TRP A 346 -3.96 -8.58 21.44
N GLY A 347 -4.35 -9.83 21.77
CA GLY A 347 -3.47 -10.80 22.42
C GLY A 347 -2.74 -11.64 21.37
N ASP A 348 -1.50 -12.10 21.55
CA ASP A 348 -0.81 -12.83 20.45
C ASP A 348 -1.25 -14.29 20.28
N HIS A 349 -1.88 -14.87 21.28
CA HIS A 349 -2.59 -16.16 21.24
C HIS A 349 -3.39 -16.34 22.54
N GLY A 350 -4.16 -17.43 22.64
CA GLY A 350 -4.83 -17.81 23.88
C GLY A 350 -3.89 -18.40 24.95
N TRP A 351 -4.48 -18.95 26.01
CA TRP A 351 -3.76 -19.53 27.15
C TRP A 351 -4.57 -20.60 27.89
N HIS A 352 -3.91 -21.70 28.22
CA HIS A 352 -4.40 -22.75 29.10
C HIS A 352 -4.13 -22.41 30.57
N LEU A 353 -5.17 -22.56 31.39
CA LEU A 353 -5.17 -22.31 32.84
C LEU A 353 -5.65 -23.55 33.61
N GLY A 354 -5.09 -24.71 33.26
CA GLY A 354 -5.42 -26.02 33.84
C GLY A 354 -6.41 -26.85 33.00
N ASP A 355 -7.11 -26.21 32.06
CA ASP A 355 -7.99 -26.91 31.12
C ASP A 355 -7.20 -27.93 30.28
N HIS A 356 -7.82 -29.09 30.03
CA HIS A 356 -7.17 -30.23 29.37
C HIS A 356 -5.90 -30.77 30.08
N ARG A 357 -5.70 -30.46 31.37
CA ARG A 357 -4.42 -30.63 32.12
C ARG A 357 -3.24 -29.87 31.48
N LEU A 358 -3.54 -28.83 30.72
CA LEU A 358 -2.55 -28.00 30.07
C LEU A 358 -2.41 -26.66 30.80
N TRP A 359 -1.22 -26.12 30.68
CA TRP A 359 -0.85 -24.76 31.06
C TRP A 359 -0.05 -24.19 29.89
N ASN A 360 0.05 -22.88 29.73
CA ASN A 360 0.70 -22.24 28.56
C ASN A 360 -0.15 -22.31 27.29
N LYS A 361 0.44 -22.37 26.09
CA LYS A 361 -0.24 -22.07 24.82
C LYS A 361 -0.11 -23.12 23.73
N HIS A 362 0.79 -24.09 23.86
CA HIS A 362 1.35 -24.78 22.70
C HIS A 362 0.42 -25.88 22.17
N SER A 363 -0.83 -25.62 21.80
CA SER A 363 -1.81 -26.59 21.28
C SER A 363 -2.67 -25.99 20.14
N ASN A 364 -3.51 -26.83 19.52
CA ASN A 364 -4.52 -26.40 18.55
C ASN A 364 -5.93 -26.30 19.18
N PHE A 365 -6.04 -26.50 20.49
CA PHE A 365 -7.30 -26.41 21.23
C PHE A 365 -7.79 -24.97 21.28
N GLU A 366 -9.10 -24.78 21.47
CA GLU A 366 -9.73 -23.45 21.47
C GLU A 366 -9.04 -22.48 22.42
N GLN A 367 -8.71 -22.94 23.63
CA GLN A 367 -8.16 -22.13 24.71
C GLN A 367 -6.79 -21.55 24.36
N ALA A 368 -6.03 -22.19 23.48
CA ALA A 368 -4.76 -21.71 22.96
C ALA A 368 -4.89 -20.91 21.64
N ALA A 369 -5.82 -21.29 20.77
CA ALA A 369 -5.98 -20.70 19.44
C ALA A 369 -6.74 -19.36 19.48
N LYS A 370 -7.81 -19.29 20.27
CA LYS A 370 -8.71 -18.12 20.38
C LYS A 370 -8.05 -17.01 21.19
N SER A 371 -8.08 -15.78 20.69
CA SER A 371 -7.40 -14.64 21.31
C SER A 371 -8.18 -13.34 21.09
N PRO A 372 -8.16 -12.39 22.04
CA PRO A 372 -8.97 -11.18 21.94
C PRO A 372 -8.43 -10.23 20.86
N MET A 373 -9.36 -9.50 20.26
CA MET A 373 -9.13 -8.44 19.30
C MET A 373 -10.25 -7.40 19.41
N ILE A 374 -9.89 -6.15 19.67
CA ILE A 374 -10.80 -4.99 19.72
C ILE A 374 -10.27 -3.96 18.72
N ILE A 375 -11.15 -3.42 17.87
CA ILE A 375 -10.81 -2.37 16.91
C ILE A 375 -11.74 -1.17 17.12
N VAL A 376 -11.17 0.01 17.25
CA VAL A 376 -11.88 1.30 17.29
C VAL A 376 -11.58 2.06 16.00
N ASP A 377 -12.62 2.39 15.24
CA ASP A 377 -12.54 3.36 14.14
C ASP A 377 -12.98 4.73 14.67
N PRO A 378 -12.12 5.75 14.65
CA PRO A 378 -12.45 7.06 15.24
C PRO A 378 -13.46 7.85 14.39
N THR A 379 -13.70 7.45 13.14
CA THR A 379 -14.49 8.25 12.17
C THR A 379 -15.92 7.76 11.95
N GLN A 380 -16.23 6.53 12.36
CA GLN A 380 -17.53 5.93 12.11
C GLN A 380 -17.96 5.01 13.24
N LYS A 381 -19.27 4.90 13.43
CA LYS A 381 -19.83 3.89 14.31
C LYS A 381 -19.64 2.53 13.66
N THR A 382 -18.97 1.63 14.36
CA THR A 382 -18.85 0.24 13.97
C THR A 382 -19.95 -0.60 14.63
N VAL A 383 -20.14 -1.83 14.14
CA VAL A 383 -20.90 -2.84 14.90
C VAL A 383 -20.25 -3.06 16.26
N LYS A 384 -21.02 -3.45 17.27
CA LYS A 384 -20.48 -3.66 18.62
C LYS A 384 -19.71 -4.97 18.74
N GLN A 385 -20.19 -6.01 18.08
CA GLN A 385 -19.62 -7.34 18.19
C GLN A 385 -19.65 -8.05 16.84
N VAL A 386 -18.57 -8.77 16.54
CA VAL A 386 -18.45 -9.67 15.40
C VAL A 386 -18.24 -11.09 15.92
N SER A 387 -19.17 -11.99 15.63
CA SER A 387 -19.13 -13.41 16.01
C SER A 387 -18.65 -14.34 14.90
N SER A 388 -18.60 -13.85 13.65
CA SER A 388 -17.98 -14.56 12.54
C SER A 388 -16.50 -14.80 12.80
N VAL A 389 -15.95 -15.86 12.23
CA VAL A 389 -14.55 -16.21 12.44
C VAL A 389 -13.60 -15.19 11.79
N THR A 390 -12.55 -14.79 12.51
CA THR A 390 -11.49 -13.90 12.03
C THR A 390 -10.11 -14.42 12.41
N GLU A 391 -9.08 -13.85 11.79
CA GLU A 391 -7.69 -14.28 11.94
C GLU A 391 -6.73 -13.10 12.13
N PHE A 392 -5.58 -13.30 12.78
CA PHE A 392 -4.58 -12.21 12.86
C PHE A 392 -3.96 -11.81 11.53
N VAL A 393 -3.89 -12.70 10.55
CA VAL A 393 -3.48 -12.30 9.18
C VAL A 393 -4.43 -11.28 8.55
N ASP A 394 -5.65 -11.11 9.08
CA ASP A 394 -6.62 -10.11 8.61
C ASP A 394 -6.31 -8.70 9.13
N ILE A 395 -5.51 -8.55 10.18
CA ILE A 395 -5.20 -7.24 10.78
C ILE A 395 -4.45 -6.36 9.79
N TYR A 396 -3.43 -6.88 9.12
CA TYR A 396 -2.64 -6.11 8.17
C TYR A 396 -3.51 -5.51 7.04
N PRO A 397 -4.26 -6.29 6.23
CA PRO A 397 -5.11 -5.71 5.20
C PRO A 397 -6.19 -4.79 5.78
N THR A 398 -6.70 -5.06 6.99
CA THR A 398 -7.71 -4.21 7.66
C THR A 398 -7.16 -2.84 7.99
N LEU A 399 -5.99 -2.75 8.63
CA LEU A 399 -5.41 -1.45 9.01
C LEU A 399 -5.02 -0.64 7.77
N ALA A 400 -4.51 -1.28 6.72
CA ALA A 400 -4.23 -0.60 5.45
C ALA A 400 -5.52 -0.01 4.86
N ASP A 401 -6.60 -0.79 4.78
CA ASP A 401 -7.91 -0.37 4.28
C ASP A 401 -8.50 0.79 5.11
N MET A 402 -8.55 0.64 6.44
CA MET A 402 -9.08 1.65 7.36
C MET A 402 -8.31 2.99 7.31
N ALA A 403 -7.01 2.92 7.02
CA ALA A 403 -6.13 4.08 6.87
C ALA A 403 -6.19 4.72 5.48
N GLY A 404 -7.02 4.20 4.57
CA GLY A 404 -7.12 4.66 3.18
C GLY A 404 -5.88 4.33 2.34
N LEU A 405 -5.09 3.33 2.75
CA LEU A 405 -3.92 2.86 2.03
C LEU A 405 -4.28 1.68 1.11
N PRO A 406 -3.58 1.50 -0.02
CA PRO A 406 -3.81 0.34 -0.87
C PRO A 406 -3.53 -0.97 -0.14
N VAL A 407 -4.50 -1.90 -0.12
CA VAL A 407 -4.32 -3.20 0.54
C VAL A 407 -3.37 -4.09 -0.28
N PRO A 408 -2.24 -4.58 0.28
CA PRO A 408 -1.34 -5.48 -0.44
C PRO A 408 -2.02 -6.83 -0.77
N THR A 409 -1.86 -7.34 -2.01
CA THR A 409 -2.55 -8.56 -2.49
C THR A 409 -1.87 -9.87 -2.16
N HIS A 410 -0.60 -9.84 -1.75
CA HIS A 410 0.16 -11.04 -1.37
C HIS A 410 -0.21 -11.56 0.02
N LEU A 411 -1.01 -10.81 0.79
CA LEU A 411 -1.39 -11.15 2.15
C LEU A 411 -2.34 -12.35 2.18
N SER A 412 -2.21 -13.19 3.20
CA SER A 412 -3.10 -14.35 3.42
C SER A 412 -4.45 -13.96 4.04
N GLY A 413 -4.53 -12.78 4.67
CA GLY A 413 -5.76 -12.30 5.29
C GLY A 413 -6.65 -11.50 4.33
N LYS A 414 -7.83 -11.12 4.84
CA LYS A 414 -8.80 -10.25 4.16
C LYS A 414 -9.13 -9.08 5.07
N SER A 415 -9.38 -7.89 4.50
CA SER A 415 -9.83 -6.75 5.29
C SER A 415 -11.14 -7.07 6.03
N LEU A 416 -11.19 -6.71 7.31
CA LEU A 416 -12.36 -6.83 8.19
C LEU A 416 -13.30 -5.62 8.09
N GLN A 417 -12.97 -4.62 7.26
CA GLN A 417 -13.81 -3.43 7.06
C GLN A 417 -15.30 -3.78 6.83
N PRO A 418 -15.67 -4.78 6.00
CA PRO A 418 -17.07 -5.09 5.76
C PRO A 418 -17.84 -5.65 6.96
N VAL A 419 -17.15 -6.27 7.92
CA VAL A 419 -17.79 -6.73 9.17
C VAL A 419 -17.76 -5.65 10.24
N LEU A 420 -16.80 -4.72 10.20
CA LEU A 420 -16.74 -3.56 11.08
C LEU A 420 -17.90 -2.58 10.81
N ASP A 421 -18.20 -2.30 9.53
CA ASP A 421 -19.27 -1.39 9.12
C ASP A 421 -20.66 -2.06 9.01
N GLY A 422 -20.72 -3.39 9.16
CA GLY A 422 -21.94 -4.18 9.10
C GLY A 422 -22.48 -4.41 7.68
N SER A 423 -21.71 -4.10 6.64
CA SER A 423 -22.09 -4.38 5.24
C SER A 423 -22.07 -5.87 4.89
N LYS A 424 -21.36 -6.69 5.68
CA LYS A 424 -21.37 -8.16 5.61
C LYS A 424 -21.38 -8.78 7.00
N ASP A 425 -22.05 -9.92 7.12
CA ASP A 425 -22.04 -10.72 8.36
C ASP A 425 -20.73 -11.49 8.57
N ARG A 426 -19.97 -11.75 7.50
CA ARG A 426 -18.69 -12.47 7.53
C ARG A 426 -17.81 -12.09 6.32
N VAL A 427 -16.49 -12.26 6.46
CA VAL A 427 -15.52 -12.11 5.35
C VAL A 427 -14.87 -13.42 4.91
N LYS A 428 -14.97 -14.47 5.72
CA LYS A 428 -14.40 -15.80 5.47
C LYS A 428 -15.18 -16.90 6.19
N ASP A 429 -14.97 -18.14 5.74
CA ASP A 429 -15.70 -19.31 6.24
C ASP A 429 -14.96 -20.04 7.38
N TYR A 430 -13.65 -19.86 7.49
CA TYR A 430 -12.83 -20.51 8.52
C TYR A 430 -11.64 -19.67 8.97
N ALA A 431 -11.12 -19.97 10.16
CA ALA A 431 -9.77 -19.61 10.59
C ALA A 431 -8.88 -20.84 10.67
N VAL A 432 -7.57 -20.67 10.47
CA VAL A 432 -6.58 -21.75 10.52
C VAL A 432 -5.55 -21.48 11.60
N THR A 433 -5.38 -22.46 12.49
CA THR A 433 -4.26 -22.55 13.45
C THR A 433 -3.45 -23.80 13.16
N GLN A 434 -2.11 -23.72 13.25
CA GLN A 434 -1.23 -24.86 13.02
C GLN A 434 -0.20 -25.05 14.13
N ILE A 435 0.26 -26.29 14.27
CA ILE A 435 1.33 -26.63 15.22
C ILE A 435 2.19 -27.80 14.74
N ALA A 436 3.49 -27.74 15.05
CA ALA A 436 4.43 -28.81 14.76
C ALA A 436 4.74 -29.64 16.02
N ARG A 437 4.77 -30.97 15.86
CA ARG A 437 5.04 -31.99 16.89
C ARG A 437 6.06 -33.00 16.38
N GLY A 438 7.32 -32.58 16.32
CA GLY A 438 8.37 -33.37 15.70
C GLY A 438 8.07 -33.59 14.20
N PRO A 439 7.95 -34.84 13.72
CA PRO A 439 7.65 -35.10 12.31
C PRO A 439 6.16 -34.91 11.95
N VAL A 440 5.29 -34.81 12.96
CA VAL A 440 3.84 -34.65 12.77
C VAL A 440 3.45 -33.18 12.81
N ASN A 441 2.54 -32.75 11.94
CA ASN A 441 2.02 -31.38 11.90
C ASN A 441 0.50 -31.42 12.00
N GLY A 442 -0.06 -30.59 12.87
CA GLY A 442 -1.50 -30.43 13.05
C GLY A 442 -1.98 -29.13 12.41
N TYR A 443 -3.00 -29.21 11.58
CA TYR A 443 -3.74 -28.06 11.04
C TYR A 443 -5.15 -28.11 11.60
N SER A 444 -5.61 -26.99 12.15
CA SER A 444 -6.90 -26.85 12.82
C SER A 444 -7.71 -25.76 12.14
N LEU A 445 -8.86 -26.13 11.57
CA LEU A 445 -9.82 -25.20 10.99
C LEU A 445 -10.96 -24.95 11.97
N LYS A 446 -11.22 -23.68 12.29
CA LYS A 446 -12.44 -23.25 13.02
C LYS A 446 -13.42 -22.66 12.02
N SER A 447 -14.61 -23.24 11.88
CA SER A 447 -15.71 -22.71 11.05
C SER A 447 -16.99 -22.65 11.88
N GLY A 448 -17.48 -21.44 12.16
CA GLY A 448 -18.59 -21.26 13.10
C GLY A 448 -18.28 -21.83 14.49
N HIS A 449 -19.12 -22.75 14.97
CA HIS A 449 -18.95 -23.48 16.24
C HIS A 449 -18.21 -24.83 16.07
N ILE A 450 -17.71 -25.17 14.89
CA ILE A 450 -16.99 -26.43 14.64
C ILE A 450 -15.49 -26.19 14.54
N ARG A 451 -14.68 -27.00 15.23
CA ARG A 451 -13.23 -27.09 15.01
C ARG A 451 -12.87 -28.48 14.51
N TYR A 452 -12.11 -28.52 13.43
CA TYR A 452 -11.56 -29.76 12.86
C TYR A 452 -10.04 -29.67 12.83
N THR A 453 -9.36 -30.61 13.49
CA THR A 453 -7.90 -30.71 13.49
C THR A 453 -7.46 -31.98 12.78
N VAL A 454 -6.55 -31.86 11.82
CA VAL A 454 -5.97 -32.99 11.10
C VAL A 454 -4.47 -33.04 11.29
N TRP A 455 -3.96 -34.25 11.53
CA TRP A 455 -2.55 -34.49 11.81
C TRP A 455 -1.89 -35.28 10.69
N TYR A 456 -0.83 -34.73 10.11
CA TYR A 456 -0.07 -35.35 9.03
C TYR A 456 1.38 -35.64 9.43
N ASN A 457 1.86 -36.83 9.07
CA ASN A 457 3.28 -37.17 9.02
C ASN A 457 3.87 -36.89 7.62
N ASN A 458 5.19 -36.97 7.47
CA ASN A 458 5.95 -36.62 6.25
C ASN A 458 5.82 -35.15 5.83
N ASN A 459 5.72 -34.28 6.85
CA ASN A 459 5.77 -32.82 6.83
C ASN A 459 5.13 -32.11 5.60
N PRO A 460 3.85 -31.72 5.69
CA PRO A 460 3.17 -30.96 4.64
C PRO A 460 3.60 -29.47 4.54
N ARG A 461 4.34 -28.93 5.50
CA ARG A 461 4.67 -27.48 5.57
C ARG A 461 5.43 -26.93 4.36
N PHE A 462 6.15 -27.80 3.65
CA PHE A 462 6.96 -27.44 2.48
C PHE A 462 6.38 -27.94 1.15
N LYS A 463 5.14 -28.44 1.16
CA LYS A 463 4.52 -29.05 -0.02
C LYS A 463 3.28 -28.27 -0.45
N ASN A 464 3.06 -28.23 -1.75
CA ASN A 464 1.88 -27.62 -2.38
C ASN A 464 0.74 -28.63 -2.56
N SER A 465 0.98 -29.92 -2.27
CA SER A 465 -0.04 -30.97 -2.21
C SER A 465 0.21 -31.89 -1.01
N LEU A 466 -0.81 -32.65 -0.63
CA LEU A 466 -0.70 -33.67 0.43
C LEU A 466 -0.09 -34.98 -0.08
N ASP A 467 0.45 -35.02 -1.30
CA ASP A 467 1.02 -36.23 -1.87
C ASP A 467 2.21 -36.73 -1.04
N GLY A 468 2.15 -38.00 -0.67
CA GLY A 468 3.11 -38.63 0.24
C GLY A 468 3.02 -38.17 1.70
N CYS A 469 2.11 -37.27 2.05
CA CYS A 469 1.76 -37.01 3.45
C CYS A 469 0.77 -38.07 3.95
N LYS A 470 1.00 -38.56 5.18
CA LYS A 470 0.13 -39.58 5.79
C LYS A 470 -0.69 -38.94 6.89
N ARG A 471 -2.01 -38.92 6.74
CA ARG A 471 -2.92 -38.56 7.84
C ARG A 471 -2.80 -39.62 8.94
N VAL A 472 -2.47 -39.21 10.16
CA VAL A 472 -2.26 -40.10 11.31
C VAL A 472 -3.34 -39.97 12.37
N ALA A 473 -4.02 -38.83 12.44
CA ALA A 473 -5.16 -38.61 13.31
C ALA A 473 -6.04 -37.46 12.76
N GLU A 474 -7.27 -37.41 13.23
CA GLU A 474 -8.18 -36.28 13.04
C GLU A 474 -9.06 -36.11 14.28
N GLU A 475 -9.42 -34.87 14.56
CA GLU A 475 -10.20 -34.45 15.72
C GLU A 475 -11.31 -33.49 15.28
N LEU A 476 -12.51 -33.65 15.83
CA LEU A 476 -13.67 -32.79 15.54
C LEU A 476 -14.36 -32.39 16.84
N TYR A 477 -14.56 -31.09 17.04
CA TYR A 477 -15.18 -30.51 18.23
C TYR A 477 -16.34 -29.59 17.86
N ASP A 478 -17.43 -29.70 18.61
CA ASP A 478 -18.65 -28.88 18.48
C ASP A 478 -18.81 -28.05 19.75
N TYR A 479 -18.51 -26.75 19.69
CA TYR A 479 -18.56 -25.88 20.87
C TYR A 479 -19.97 -25.40 21.21
N GLU A 480 -20.98 -25.70 20.40
CA GLU A 480 -22.37 -25.42 20.76
C GLU A 480 -22.89 -26.50 21.72
N LYS A 481 -22.54 -27.78 21.48
CA LYS A 481 -22.94 -28.90 22.34
C LYS A 481 -21.91 -29.23 23.43
N ASP A 482 -20.63 -29.04 23.14
CA ASP A 482 -19.50 -29.33 24.03
C ASP A 482 -18.54 -28.13 24.11
N PRO A 483 -18.93 -27.03 24.80
CA PRO A 483 -18.13 -25.82 24.89
C PRO A 483 -16.79 -26.00 25.61
N LEU A 484 -16.61 -27.12 26.33
CA LEU A 484 -15.39 -27.47 27.04
C LEU A 484 -14.48 -28.42 26.25
N GLU A 485 -14.87 -28.78 25.02
CA GLU A 485 -14.05 -29.59 24.11
C GLU A 485 -13.64 -30.94 24.73
N THR A 486 -14.57 -31.62 25.38
CA THR A 486 -14.32 -32.83 26.18
C THR A 486 -14.24 -34.13 25.36
N VAL A 487 -14.86 -34.18 24.17
CA VAL A 487 -14.91 -35.38 23.32
C VAL A 487 -14.48 -35.09 21.88
N ASN A 488 -13.65 -35.97 21.30
CA ASN A 488 -13.39 -35.97 19.87
C ASN A 488 -14.52 -36.71 19.11
N HIS A 489 -15.34 -35.96 18.38
CA HIS A 489 -16.50 -36.48 17.65
C HIS A 489 -16.19 -37.06 16.27
N ALA A 490 -14.93 -37.09 15.83
CA ALA A 490 -14.58 -37.50 14.46
C ALA A 490 -14.96 -38.96 14.10
N ASN A 491 -15.17 -39.83 15.10
CA ASN A 491 -15.59 -41.22 14.89
C ASN A 491 -17.09 -41.46 15.12
N GLU A 492 -17.85 -40.42 15.44
CA GLU A 492 -19.27 -40.54 15.76
C GLU A 492 -20.13 -40.45 14.49
N LYS A 493 -21.09 -41.38 14.36
CA LYS A 493 -21.92 -41.49 13.15
C LYS A 493 -22.71 -40.22 12.85
N GLU A 494 -23.17 -39.52 13.89
CA GLU A 494 -23.96 -38.29 13.76
C GLU A 494 -23.16 -37.12 13.18
N TYR A 495 -21.83 -37.11 13.35
CA TYR A 495 -20.94 -36.06 12.85
C TYR A 495 -20.34 -36.36 11.48
N LYS A 496 -20.68 -37.49 10.85
CA LYS A 496 -20.08 -37.91 9.58
C LYS A 496 -20.19 -36.82 8.50
N ALA A 497 -21.36 -36.19 8.35
CA ALA A 497 -21.56 -35.14 7.35
C ALA A 497 -20.71 -33.90 7.63
N THR A 498 -20.68 -33.45 8.89
CA THR A 498 -19.86 -32.32 9.35
C THR A 498 -18.37 -32.58 9.13
N LEU A 499 -17.90 -33.79 9.43
CA LEU A 499 -16.51 -34.18 9.24
C LEU A 499 -16.10 -34.13 7.76
N GLU A 500 -16.92 -34.66 6.84
CA GLU A 500 -16.61 -34.59 5.41
C GLU A 500 -16.62 -33.15 4.88
N ALA A 501 -17.53 -32.30 5.38
CA ALA A 501 -17.54 -30.88 5.03
C ALA A 501 -16.25 -30.17 5.49
N MET A 502 -15.81 -30.42 6.73
CA MET A 502 -14.56 -29.84 7.26
C MET A 502 -13.31 -30.38 6.55
N ARG A 503 -13.32 -31.66 6.14
CA ARG A 503 -12.24 -32.24 5.31
C ARG A 503 -12.16 -31.57 3.95
N ALA A 504 -13.30 -31.34 3.29
CA ALA A 504 -13.33 -30.63 2.01
C ALA A 504 -12.80 -29.19 2.17
N LEU A 505 -13.22 -28.49 3.23
CA LEU A 505 -12.75 -27.14 3.54
C LEU A 505 -11.24 -27.10 3.82
N PHE A 506 -10.70 -28.09 4.53
CA PHE A 506 -9.26 -28.22 4.75
C PHE A 506 -8.49 -28.46 3.44
N LEU A 507 -9.02 -29.29 2.54
CA LEU A 507 -8.38 -29.54 1.24
C LEU A 507 -8.38 -28.28 0.37
N ASP A 508 -9.47 -27.51 0.39
CA ASP A 508 -9.56 -26.22 -0.30
C ASP A 508 -8.50 -25.23 0.23
N PHE A 509 -8.45 -25.03 1.55
CA PHE A 509 -7.40 -24.26 2.23
C PHE A 509 -6.00 -24.71 1.79
N PHE A 510 -5.74 -26.02 1.88
CA PHE A 510 -4.40 -26.55 1.66
C PHE A 510 -3.90 -26.34 0.24
N ASN A 511 -4.79 -26.49 -0.74
CA ASN A 511 -4.47 -26.39 -2.16
C ASN A 511 -4.42 -24.93 -2.65
N ASN A 512 -5.24 -24.04 -2.09
CA ASN A 512 -5.48 -22.72 -2.67
C ASN A 512 -4.92 -21.54 -1.85
N GLU A 513 -4.68 -21.70 -0.54
CA GLU A 513 -4.26 -20.59 0.35
C GLU A 513 -2.82 -20.72 0.88
N ARG A 514 -1.98 -21.53 0.22
CA ARG A 514 -0.57 -21.78 0.62
C ARG A 514 0.45 -21.46 -0.48
N GLU A 515 0.07 -20.68 -1.48
CA GLU A 515 0.99 -20.14 -2.48
C GLU A 515 1.59 -18.81 -2.00
N TYR A 516 2.92 -18.70 -2.01
CA TYR A 516 3.62 -17.44 -1.73
C TYR A 516 3.77 -16.65 -3.03
N LYS A 517 3.27 -15.42 -3.07
CA LYS A 517 3.48 -14.49 -4.17
C LYS A 517 4.54 -13.47 -3.76
N ASP A 518 5.63 -13.37 -4.52
CA ASP A 518 6.66 -12.35 -4.29
C ASP A 518 6.05 -10.95 -4.37
N PHE A 519 6.42 -10.06 -3.44
CA PHE A 519 5.91 -8.70 -3.34
C PHE A 519 7.06 -7.71 -3.23
N GLU A 520 7.07 -6.71 -4.12
CA GLU A 520 7.94 -5.53 -4.03
C GLU A 520 7.10 -4.34 -3.58
N VAL A 521 7.64 -3.52 -2.68
CA VAL A 521 7.03 -2.28 -2.21
C VAL A 521 6.67 -1.39 -3.41
N GLY A 522 5.39 -1.03 -3.56
CA GLY A 522 4.88 -0.26 -4.69
C GLY A 522 4.25 -1.10 -5.80
N LYS A 523 4.39 -2.44 -5.77
CA LYS A 523 3.58 -3.36 -6.60
C LYS A 523 2.24 -3.59 -5.93
N VAL A 524 1.41 -2.56 -5.92
CA VAL A 524 -0.02 -2.71 -5.68
C VAL A 524 -0.58 -3.37 -6.93
N GLU A 525 -0.65 -4.70 -6.97
CA GLU A 525 -1.83 -5.26 -7.65
C GLU A 525 -2.99 -4.73 -6.81
N THR A 526 -3.71 -3.77 -7.35
CA THR A 526 -5.02 -3.48 -6.80
C THR A 526 -5.78 -4.80 -6.87
N PRO A 527 -6.62 -5.16 -5.87
CA PRO A 527 -7.69 -6.12 -6.16
C PRO A 527 -8.26 -5.68 -7.50
N ALA A 528 -8.44 -6.59 -8.46
CA ALA A 528 -8.87 -6.27 -9.82
C ALA A 528 -10.26 -5.58 -9.87
N GLY A 529 -10.38 -4.40 -9.27
CA GLY A 529 -11.23 -3.32 -9.69
C GLY A 529 -10.65 -2.92 -11.03
N ASN A 530 -11.45 -3.15 -12.04
CA ASN A 530 -11.03 -3.30 -13.42
C ASN A 530 -10.59 -1.95 -14.00
N TRP A 531 -9.45 -1.39 -13.57
CA TRP A 531 -8.92 -0.11 -14.03
C TRP A 531 -8.81 -0.11 -15.56
N GLU A 532 -8.47 -1.27 -16.15
CA GLU A 532 -8.42 -1.46 -17.59
C GLU A 532 -9.82 -1.37 -18.21
N ALA A 533 -10.88 -1.96 -17.64
CA ALA A 533 -12.23 -1.76 -18.14
C ALA A 533 -12.76 -0.35 -17.91
N GLU A 534 -12.47 0.30 -16.79
CA GLU A 534 -12.85 1.70 -16.57
C GLU A 534 -12.14 2.62 -17.57
N ALA A 535 -10.85 2.38 -17.82
CA ALA A 535 -10.10 3.07 -18.87
C ALA A 535 -10.71 2.78 -20.25
N ASN A 536 -11.06 1.53 -20.56
CA ASN A 536 -11.71 1.17 -21.83
C ASN A 536 -13.10 1.83 -21.99
N LYS A 537 -13.89 1.93 -20.91
CA LYS A 537 -15.16 2.68 -20.91
C LYS A 537 -14.93 4.15 -21.23
N ARG A 538 -13.91 4.76 -20.62
CA ARG A 538 -13.53 6.16 -20.90
C ARG A 538 -13.01 6.34 -22.33
N ILE A 539 -12.19 5.41 -22.84
CA ILE A 539 -11.73 5.40 -24.24
C ILE A 539 -12.93 5.34 -25.18
N GLU A 540 -13.84 4.39 -24.96
CA GLU A 540 -15.05 4.24 -25.77
C GLU A 540 -15.93 5.51 -25.75
N LYS A 541 -16.00 6.19 -24.60
CA LYS A 541 -16.76 7.43 -24.41
C LYS A 541 -16.10 8.67 -25.03
N TYR A 542 -14.81 8.86 -24.80
CA TYR A 542 -14.12 10.13 -25.08
C TYR A 542 -13.28 10.11 -26.35
N ARG A 543 -12.77 8.95 -26.74
CA ARG A 543 -11.87 8.80 -27.91
C ARG A 543 -12.56 8.30 -29.17
N LYS A 544 -13.82 7.86 -29.08
CA LYS A 544 -14.59 7.41 -30.24
C LYS A 544 -15.82 8.30 -30.48
N GLY A 545 -16.27 8.34 -31.72
CA GLY A 545 -17.46 9.06 -32.15
C GLY A 545 -18.32 8.20 -33.08
N ASP A 546 -19.63 8.41 -33.05
CA ASP A 546 -20.53 7.81 -34.03
C ASP A 546 -20.44 8.58 -35.34
N VAL A 547 -20.35 7.86 -36.44
CA VAL A 547 -20.22 8.42 -37.79
C VAL A 547 -21.31 7.82 -38.67
N THR A 548 -22.09 8.70 -39.27
CA THR A 548 -22.99 8.39 -40.38
C THR A 548 -22.40 9.01 -41.64
N LEU A 549 -21.79 8.17 -42.47
CA LEU A 549 -21.28 8.53 -43.79
C LEU A 549 -22.39 8.33 -44.82
N THR A 550 -22.69 9.36 -45.62
CA THR A 550 -23.59 9.26 -46.77
C THR A 550 -22.84 9.59 -48.06
N VAL A 551 -22.83 8.65 -49.02
CA VAL A 551 -22.14 8.81 -50.31
C VAL A 551 -23.16 9.08 -51.42
N PHE A 552 -22.87 10.11 -52.22
CA PHE A 552 -23.71 10.56 -53.32
C PHE A 552 -22.97 10.48 -54.67
N ASP A 553 -23.67 10.11 -55.74
CA ASP A 553 -23.15 10.22 -57.11
C ASP A 553 -22.96 11.68 -57.56
N LYS A 554 -22.45 11.86 -58.80
CA LYS A 554 -22.28 13.19 -59.40
C LYS A 554 -23.59 13.96 -59.61
N LYS A 555 -24.74 13.28 -59.60
CA LYS A 555 -26.08 13.86 -59.76
C LYS A 555 -26.77 14.10 -58.41
N GLY A 556 -26.15 13.73 -57.29
CA GLY A 556 -26.69 13.89 -55.94
C GLY A 556 -27.57 12.73 -55.46
N ASN A 557 -27.58 11.58 -56.15
CA ASN A 557 -28.31 10.39 -55.70
C ASN A 557 -27.45 9.56 -54.75
N GLU A 558 -28.07 8.98 -53.72
CA GLU A 558 -27.41 8.01 -52.83
C GLU A 558 -26.94 6.77 -53.62
N ILE A 559 -25.71 6.30 -53.36
CA ILE A 559 -25.12 5.18 -54.10
C ILE A 559 -24.74 4.00 -53.20
N ASN A 560 -25.06 2.80 -53.65
CA ASN A 560 -24.61 1.58 -52.99
C ASN A 560 -23.23 1.16 -53.50
N GLY A 561 -22.48 0.46 -52.66
CA GLY A 561 -21.20 -0.15 -53.02
C GLY A 561 -20.24 -0.21 -51.84
N GLU A 562 -19.08 -0.82 -52.08
CA GLU A 562 -18.06 -1.03 -51.07
C GLU A 562 -17.27 0.26 -50.81
N ILE A 563 -17.17 0.61 -49.52
CA ILE A 563 -16.41 1.74 -49.00
C ILE A 563 -15.34 1.18 -48.07
N PHE A 564 -14.09 1.55 -48.35
CA PHE A 564 -12.96 1.32 -47.46
C PHE A 564 -12.72 2.58 -46.63
N ILE A 565 -12.64 2.40 -45.31
CA ILE A 565 -12.50 3.47 -44.32
C ILE A 565 -11.24 3.18 -43.53
N GLU A 566 -10.26 4.06 -43.64
CA GLU A 566 -8.96 3.92 -42.98
C GLU A 566 -8.66 5.19 -42.19
N GLN A 567 -8.44 5.04 -40.88
CA GLN A 567 -7.94 6.13 -40.07
C GLN A 567 -6.47 6.39 -40.42
N VAL A 568 -6.16 7.63 -40.81
CA VAL A 568 -4.82 8.04 -41.23
C VAL A 568 -4.09 8.90 -40.19
N ASN A 569 -4.83 9.52 -39.25
CA ASN A 569 -4.26 10.22 -38.09
C ASN A 569 -5.21 10.15 -36.90
N HIS A 570 -4.68 10.16 -35.69
CA HIS A 570 -5.44 10.28 -34.45
C HIS A 570 -5.69 11.74 -34.09
N GLN A 571 -6.79 12.00 -33.37
CA GLN A 571 -6.94 13.27 -32.64
C GLN A 571 -6.02 13.30 -31.41
N PHE A 572 -5.78 12.15 -30.80
CA PHE A 572 -4.82 12.01 -29.71
C PHE A 572 -3.41 11.92 -30.28
N ARG A 573 -2.51 12.75 -29.76
CA ARG A 573 -1.20 12.99 -30.35
C ARG A 573 -0.18 11.97 -29.85
N TRP A 574 0.09 10.97 -30.68
CA TRP A 574 1.15 9.99 -30.47
C TRP A 574 2.47 10.55 -30.98
N GLY A 575 3.30 11.03 -30.05
CA GLY A 575 4.49 11.80 -30.37
C GLY A 575 5.81 11.10 -30.08
N GLY A 576 6.85 11.47 -30.82
CA GLY A 576 8.22 11.04 -30.59
C GLY A 576 9.18 12.23 -30.50
N ILE A 577 10.27 12.07 -29.77
CA ILE A 577 11.31 13.08 -29.67
C ILE A 577 12.49 12.75 -30.59
N ILE A 578 12.90 13.73 -31.40
CA ILE A 578 13.91 13.60 -32.43
C ILE A 578 15.30 13.88 -31.85
N ASP A 579 16.22 12.92 -31.98
CA ASP A 579 17.66 13.19 -31.94
C ASP A 579 18.09 13.72 -33.31
N SER A 580 18.40 15.02 -33.37
CA SER A 580 18.74 15.70 -34.62
C SER A 580 19.94 15.09 -35.35
N ARG A 581 20.86 14.43 -34.64
CA ARG A 581 22.02 13.78 -35.27
C ARG A 581 21.65 12.47 -35.95
N LEU A 582 20.69 11.73 -35.42
CA LEU A 582 20.23 10.48 -36.03
C LEU A 582 19.35 10.75 -37.25
N LEU A 583 18.34 11.61 -37.09
CA LEU A 583 17.36 11.90 -38.16
C LEU A 583 17.83 12.98 -39.15
N GLY A 584 18.91 13.71 -38.85
CA GLY A 584 19.55 14.65 -39.77
C GLY A 584 20.93 14.19 -40.26
N GLY A 585 21.41 13.02 -39.80
CA GLY A 585 22.74 12.52 -40.09
C GLY A 585 22.86 11.69 -41.37
N ALA A 586 23.99 11.00 -41.53
CA ALA A 586 24.30 10.20 -42.72
C ALA A 586 23.33 9.04 -42.98
N ASN A 587 22.78 8.44 -41.91
CA ASN A 587 21.84 7.31 -41.98
C ASN A 587 20.39 7.72 -41.76
N LYS A 588 20.03 8.98 -42.06
CA LYS A 588 18.73 9.56 -41.70
C LYS A 588 17.53 8.80 -42.23
N GLU A 589 17.57 8.29 -43.47
CA GLU A 589 16.43 7.61 -44.11
C GLU A 589 15.97 6.40 -43.29
N LYS A 590 16.91 5.64 -42.74
CA LYS A 590 16.65 4.48 -41.88
C LYS A 590 15.80 4.88 -40.66
N TYR A 591 16.19 5.94 -39.96
CA TYR A 591 15.52 6.39 -38.74
C TYR A 591 14.24 7.18 -39.02
N GLN A 592 14.22 7.97 -40.09
CA GLN A 592 13.04 8.73 -40.53
C GLN A 592 11.88 7.80 -40.89
N ASN A 593 12.15 6.72 -41.62
CA ASN A 593 11.12 5.72 -41.97
C ASN A 593 10.52 5.05 -40.72
N GLU A 594 11.34 4.59 -39.78
CA GLU A 594 10.81 3.97 -38.56
C GLU A 594 10.11 4.99 -37.66
N PHE A 595 10.56 6.25 -37.61
CA PHE A 595 9.90 7.30 -36.85
C PHE A 595 8.50 7.60 -37.38
N ALA A 596 8.34 7.75 -38.70
CA ALA A 596 7.04 8.00 -39.34
C ALA A 596 6.07 6.82 -39.18
N ASN A 597 6.57 5.59 -38.99
CA ASN A 597 5.74 4.42 -38.70
C ASN A 597 5.16 4.40 -37.27
N MET A 598 5.70 5.21 -36.36
CA MET A 598 5.37 5.16 -34.93
C MET A 598 4.70 6.41 -34.39
N PHE A 599 5.00 7.57 -34.99
CA PHE A 599 4.64 8.86 -34.43
C PHE A 599 4.04 9.76 -35.50
N GLU A 600 2.91 10.37 -35.14
CA GLU A 600 2.19 11.35 -35.96
C GLU A 600 2.62 12.78 -35.59
N HIS A 601 3.32 12.92 -34.45
CA HIS A 601 3.82 14.20 -33.93
C HIS A 601 5.28 14.09 -33.50
N ALA A 602 5.99 15.22 -33.55
CA ALA A 602 7.40 15.29 -33.19
C ALA A 602 7.69 16.42 -32.20
N GLY A 603 8.73 16.23 -31.39
CA GLY A 603 9.47 17.31 -30.74
C GLY A 603 10.96 17.09 -30.92
N PHE A 604 11.78 18.07 -30.57
CA PHE A 604 13.25 17.91 -30.56
C PHE A 604 13.77 17.62 -29.15
N GLU A 605 14.86 16.85 -29.07
CA GLU A 605 15.47 16.53 -27.77
C GLU A 605 16.17 17.76 -27.17
N ASN A 606 17.37 18.08 -27.64
CA ASN A 606 18.15 19.24 -27.17
C ASN A 606 18.14 20.41 -28.17
N ALA A 607 17.77 20.14 -29.42
CA ALA A 607 17.42 21.18 -30.38
C ALA A 607 16.22 21.99 -29.86
N LEU A 608 16.12 23.26 -30.27
CA LEU A 608 15.12 24.22 -29.79
C LEU A 608 15.17 24.59 -28.29
N LYS A 609 16.16 24.11 -27.52
CA LYS A 609 16.43 24.62 -26.16
C LYS A 609 17.23 25.91 -26.24
N ILE A 610 16.85 26.91 -25.45
CA ILE A 610 17.52 28.22 -25.38
C ILE A 610 19.06 28.14 -25.32
N LYS A 611 19.62 27.24 -24.50
CA LYS A 611 21.09 27.08 -24.33
C LYS A 611 21.81 26.42 -25.49
N HIS A 612 21.09 25.73 -26.38
CA HIS A 612 21.66 24.87 -27.42
C HIS A 612 21.47 25.41 -28.83
N LYS A 613 20.83 26.58 -28.98
CA LYS A 613 20.53 27.28 -30.24
C LYS A 613 21.51 26.93 -31.38
N LYS A 614 22.78 27.34 -31.25
CA LYS A 614 23.76 27.22 -32.34
C LYS A 614 24.25 25.80 -32.65
N LEU A 615 24.00 24.83 -31.78
CA LEU A 615 24.61 23.50 -31.89
C LEU A 615 23.91 22.63 -32.94
N TYR A 616 22.63 22.87 -33.21
CA TYR A 616 21.79 21.93 -33.97
C TYR A 616 21.13 22.49 -35.24
N ASP A 617 21.24 23.80 -35.52
CA ASP A 617 20.61 24.47 -36.68
C ASP A 617 20.75 23.68 -38.00
N LYS A 618 21.96 23.19 -38.33
CA LYS A 618 22.21 22.46 -39.59
C LYS A 618 21.44 21.14 -39.72
N TYR A 619 21.13 20.49 -38.59
CA TYR A 619 20.40 19.22 -38.60
C TYR A 619 18.89 19.46 -38.68
N GLU A 620 18.41 20.57 -38.10
CA GLU A 620 17.00 20.97 -38.15
C GLU A 620 16.58 21.24 -39.61
N GLU A 621 17.39 21.96 -40.39
CA GLU A 621 17.16 22.18 -41.83
C GLU A 621 17.00 20.87 -42.62
N ALA A 622 17.74 19.83 -42.24
CA ALA A 622 17.70 18.52 -42.92
C ALA A 622 16.48 17.66 -42.53
N ILE A 623 15.80 17.99 -41.43
CA ILE A 623 14.68 17.22 -40.87
C ILE A 623 13.33 17.84 -41.24
N ILE A 624 13.26 19.17 -41.37
CA ILE A 624 12.01 19.90 -41.68
C ILE A 624 11.30 19.36 -42.95
N PRO A 625 11.98 19.08 -44.08
CA PRO A 625 11.32 18.51 -45.26
C PRO A 625 10.64 17.18 -44.97
N PHE A 626 11.30 16.28 -44.24
CA PHE A 626 10.75 14.98 -43.84
C PHE A 626 9.46 15.13 -43.01
N LEU A 627 9.46 16.06 -42.04
CA LEU A 627 8.27 16.32 -41.21
C LEU A 627 7.10 16.83 -42.06
N LYS A 628 7.37 17.74 -43.01
CA LYS A 628 6.35 18.29 -43.92
C LYS A 628 5.80 17.23 -44.88
N GLU A 629 6.66 16.42 -45.47
CA GLU A 629 6.28 15.35 -46.40
C GLU A 629 5.41 14.27 -45.74
N ASN A 630 5.63 14.01 -44.45
CA ASN A 630 4.87 13.00 -43.68
C ASN A 630 3.75 13.61 -42.82
N ASN A 631 3.48 14.92 -42.95
CA ASN A 631 2.47 15.64 -42.17
C ASN A 631 2.64 15.49 -40.64
N ILE A 632 3.89 15.42 -40.17
CA ILE A 632 4.23 15.30 -38.75
C ILE A 632 4.37 16.70 -38.16
N SER A 633 3.47 17.07 -37.26
CA SER A 633 3.51 18.39 -36.62
C SER A 633 4.65 18.48 -35.60
N LEU A 634 5.29 19.64 -35.50
CA LEU A 634 6.39 19.87 -34.57
C LEU A 634 5.96 20.64 -33.32
N ARG A 635 6.51 20.23 -32.18
CA ARG A 635 6.42 20.87 -30.86
C ARG A 635 7.79 21.43 -30.47
N GLY A 636 7.80 22.65 -29.93
CA GLY A 636 8.96 23.26 -29.29
C GLY A 636 9.23 22.70 -27.89
N HIS A 637 10.46 22.84 -27.39
CA HIS A 637 10.90 22.12 -26.17
C HIS A 637 11.16 22.97 -24.92
N ALA A 638 11.89 24.08 -24.96
CA ALA A 638 12.05 24.93 -23.77
C ALA A 638 12.53 26.33 -24.14
N LEU A 639 11.67 27.33 -23.97
CA LEU A 639 12.02 28.74 -24.10
C LEU A 639 12.59 29.29 -22.79
N VAL A 640 11.90 29.08 -21.67
CA VAL A 640 12.35 29.50 -20.34
C VAL A 640 12.63 28.30 -19.45
N TRP A 641 13.85 28.25 -18.90
CA TRP A 641 14.30 27.20 -17.98
C TRP A 641 15.16 27.86 -16.89
N GLU A 642 14.51 28.37 -15.84
CA GLU A 642 15.06 29.32 -14.86
C GLU A 642 16.06 28.68 -13.87
N LYS A 643 17.10 28.06 -14.39
CA LYS A 643 18.24 27.57 -13.63
C LYS A 643 19.49 28.05 -14.34
N THR A 644 20.41 28.71 -13.66
CA THR A 644 21.56 29.38 -14.28
C THR A 644 22.30 28.43 -15.24
N LYS A 645 22.60 27.20 -14.82
CA LYS A 645 23.28 26.20 -15.66
C LYS A 645 22.53 25.80 -16.94
N ASN A 646 21.23 26.08 -17.03
CA ASN A 646 20.36 25.79 -18.16
C ASN A 646 20.17 26.99 -19.10
N MET A 647 20.74 28.16 -18.77
CA MET A 647 20.69 29.35 -19.61
C MET A 647 21.91 29.42 -20.56
N PRO A 648 21.84 30.19 -21.66
CA PRO A 648 22.99 30.61 -22.45
C PRO A 648 24.09 31.26 -21.60
N LYS A 649 25.36 31.12 -22.02
CA LYS A 649 26.53 31.58 -21.24
C LYS A 649 26.51 33.08 -20.94
N ASP A 650 26.08 33.88 -21.90
CA ASP A 650 25.88 35.33 -21.77
C ASP A 650 24.88 35.68 -20.66
N LEU A 651 23.80 34.90 -20.53
CA LEU A 651 22.81 35.10 -19.46
C LEU A 651 23.29 34.56 -18.11
N GLN A 652 24.12 33.52 -18.08
CA GLN A 652 24.74 33.04 -16.85
C GLN A 652 25.60 34.11 -16.17
N GLU A 653 26.33 34.91 -16.96
CA GLU A 653 27.13 36.02 -16.45
C GLU A 653 26.27 37.13 -15.82
N LEU A 654 25.09 37.39 -16.39
CA LEU A 654 24.14 38.36 -15.84
C LEU A 654 23.50 37.85 -14.53
N ALA A 655 23.10 36.58 -14.50
CA ALA A 655 22.59 35.93 -13.29
C ALA A 655 23.63 35.96 -12.14
N ALA A 656 24.90 35.66 -12.45
CA ALA A 656 25.99 35.70 -11.46
C ALA A 656 26.29 37.11 -10.91
N LYS A 657 25.96 38.16 -11.66
CA LYS A 657 26.08 39.57 -11.22
C LYS A 657 24.82 40.09 -10.51
N GLU A 658 23.78 39.27 -10.39
CA GLU A 658 22.46 39.63 -9.87
C GLU A 658 21.79 40.81 -10.60
N ASP A 659 22.14 41.06 -11.88
CA ASP A 659 21.52 42.11 -12.71
C ASP A 659 20.19 41.58 -13.28
N THR A 660 19.16 41.59 -12.44
CA THR A 660 17.84 41.03 -12.75
C THR A 660 17.16 41.71 -13.93
N ALA A 661 17.32 43.04 -14.10
CA ALA A 661 16.72 43.78 -15.21
C ALA A 661 17.35 43.40 -16.56
N ALA A 662 18.69 43.32 -16.63
CA ALA A 662 19.37 42.88 -17.84
C ALA A 662 19.12 41.40 -18.12
N LEU A 663 19.05 40.56 -17.07
CA LEU A 663 18.75 39.13 -17.20
C LEU A 663 17.37 38.89 -17.80
N MET A 664 16.33 39.56 -17.28
CA MET A 664 14.95 39.44 -17.81
C MET A 664 14.87 39.86 -19.28
N LYS A 665 15.45 41.01 -19.64
CA LYS A 665 15.49 41.48 -21.03
C LYS A 665 16.27 40.54 -21.95
N GLY A 666 17.34 39.94 -21.43
CA GLY A 666 18.11 38.92 -22.11
C GLY A 666 17.24 37.69 -22.41
N LEU A 667 16.55 37.15 -21.41
CA LEU A 667 15.63 36.01 -21.55
C LEU A 667 14.48 36.32 -22.52
N GLU A 668 13.85 37.49 -22.43
CA GLU A 668 12.83 37.97 -23.38
C GLU A 668 13.33 37.89 -24.83
N SER A 669 14.56 38.31 -25.10
CA SER A 669 15.16 38.26 -26.44
C SER A 669 15.28 36.83 -27.01
N TYR A 670 15.46 35.83 -26.14
CA TYR A 670 15.47 34.43 -26.57
C TYR A 670 14.06 33.85 -26.74
N VAL A 671 13.09 34.29 -25.92
CA VAL A 671 11.67 33.97 -26.10
C VAL A 671 11.17 34.49 -27.44
N ASP A 672 11.48 35.76 -27.76
CA ASP A 672 11.19 36.38 -29.06
C ASP A 672 11.77 35.52 -30.17
N TYR A 673 13.07 35.20 -30.11
CA TYR A 673 13.72 34.41 -31.14
C TYR A 673 13.01 33.07 -31.38
N GLY A 674 12.67 32.33 -30.33
CA GLY A 674 11.98 31.04 -30.45
C GLY A 674 10.60 31.16 -31.09
N LEU A 675 9.80 32.14 -30.65
CA LEU A 675 8.46 32.39 -31.17
C LEU A 675 8.44 33.00 -32.57
N GLU A 676 9.53 33.64 -32.99
CA GLU A 676 9.63 34.32 -34.29
C GLU A 676 10.17 33.46 -35.42
N ASN A 677 11.03 32.47 -35.12
CA ASN A 677 11.86 31.78 -36.12
C ASN A 677 11.49 30.32 -36.36
N TYR A 678 10.69 29.70 -35.48
CA TYR A 678 10.34 28.29 -35.61
C TYR A 678 8.84 28.09 -35.89
N ASP A 679 8.55 27.27 -36.89
CA ASP A 679 7.20 26.85 -37.26
C ASP A 679 6.80 25.61 -36.43
N VAL A 680 6.22 25.86 -35.26
CA VAL A 680 5.75 24.82 -34.33
C VAL A 680 4.30 25.06 -33.94
N THR A 681 3.63 24.01 -33.47
CA THR A 681 2.23 24.07 -33.03
C THR A 681 2.08 24.44 -31.55
N GLU A 682 3.14 24.26 -30.77
CA GLU A 682 3.14 24.49 -29.32
C GLU A 682 4.56 24.67 -28.79
N TRP A 683 4.67 25.32 -27.64
CA TRP A 683 5.93 25.56 -26.94
C TRP A 683 5.80 25.28 -25.44
N ASP A 684 6.76 24.56 -24.89
CA ASP A 684 7.09 24.66 -23.46
C ASP A 684 7.69 26.03 -23.20
N LEU A 685 6.81 26.95 -22.81
CA LEU A 685 7.21 28.30 -22.49
C LEU A 685 7.99 28.31 -21.18
N LEU A 686 7.48 27.63 -20.15
CA LEU A 686 8.10 27.50 -18.83
C LEU A 686 8.33 26.02 -18.51
N ASN A 687 9.57 25.65 -18.23
CA ASN A 687 9.97 24.26 -18.00
C ASN A 687 10.54 24.02 -16.59
N GLU A 688 10.01 23.01 -15.91
CA GLU A 688 10.44 22.48 -14.61
C GLU A 688 10.54 23.55 -13.49
N PRO A 689 9.51 24.40 -13.29
CA PRO A 689 9.57 25.48 -12.30
C PRO A 689 9.88 24.98 -10.87
N ARG A 690 9.56 23.73 -10.53
CA ARG A 690 9.96 23.14 -9.24
C ARG A 690 11.47 23.07 -9.03
N GLU A 691 12.25 22.82 -10.07
CA GLU A 691 13.71 22.67 -9.98
C GLU A 691 14.49 23.85 -10.57
N CYS A 692 13.78 24.71 -11.30
CA CYS A 692 14.29 25.80 -12.11
C CYS A 692 13.45 27.05 -11.83
N HIS A 693 13.73 27.72 -10.71
CA HIS A 693 13.04 28.93 -10.24
C HIS A 693 14.02 30.02 -9.76
N GLU A 694 15.28 29.98 -10.19
CA GLU A 694 16.30 30.95 -9.74
C GLU A 694 15.93 32.39 -10.18
N VAL A 695 15.32 32.56 -11.35
CA VAL A 695 14.88 33.90 -11.82
C VAL A 695 13.65 34.37 -11.05
N GLN A 696 12.67 33.49 -10.81
CA GLN A 696 11.55 33.75 -9.91
C GLN A 696 12.03 34.24 -8.53
N ASP A 697 13.03 33.56 -7.94
CA ASP A 697 13.58 33.91 -6.63
C ASP A 697 14.32 35.26 -6.64
N MET A 698 15.12 35.52 -7.68
CA MET A 698 15.93 36.75 -7.78
C MET A 698 15.09 38.00 -8.02
N THR A 699 14.05 37.90 -8.86
CA THR A 699 13.24 39.06 -9.26
C THR A 699 12.26 39.52 -8.19
N LYS A 700 11.92 38.65 -7.21
CA LYS A 700 10.87 38.89 -6.20
C LYS A 700 9.50 39.26 -6.79
N GLN A 701 9.30 38.95 -8.07
CA GLN A 701 8.06 39.09 -8.81
C GLN A 701 7.64 37.69 -9.30
N ASN A 702 6.41 37.55 -9.76
CA ASN A 702 5.95 36.33 -10.40
C ASN A 702 6.48 36.26 -11.84
N SER A 703 7.76 35.89 -11.99
CA SER A 703 8.37 35.74 -13.32
C SER A 703 7.62 34.71 -14.14
N TRP A 704 7.05 33.68 -13.51
CA TRP A 704 6.24 32.67 -14.19
C TRP A 704 5.02 33.27 -14.91
N ALA A 705 4.24 34.12 -14.24
CA ALA A 705 3.13 34.84 -14.87
C ALA A 705 3.62 35.80 -15.97
N HIS A 706 4.74 36.50 -15.73
CA HIS A 706 5.35 37.38 -16.71
C HIS A 706 5.66 36.65 -18.03
N TRP A 707 6.22 35.43 -17.98
CA TRP A 707 6.54 34.69 -19.19
C TRP A 707 5.31 34.40 -20.04
N PHE A 708 4.20 33.99 -19.44
CA PHE A 708 2.95 33.74 -20.16
C PHE A 708 2.35 35.03 -20.74
N HIS A 709 2.37 36.15 -20.02
CA HIS A 709 1.96 37.45 -20.56
C HIS A 709 2.83 37.88 -21.74
N TYR A 710 4.16 37.76 -21.59
CA TYR A 710 5.11 38.14 -22.61
C TYR A 710 4.99 37.26 -23.86
N GLY A 711 5.00 35.93 -23.69
CA GLY A 711 4.83 34.96 -24.78
C GLY A 711 3.53 35.14 -25.54
N GLY A 712 2.41 35.38 -24.82
CA GLY A 712 1.12 35.67 -25.44
C GLY A 712 1.11 36.98 -26.24
N LYS A 713 1.89 37.98 -25.82
CA LYS A 713 2.03 39.27 -26.51
C LYS A 713 2.88 39.19 -27.77
N VAL A 714 3.97 38.40 -27.76
CA VAL A 714 4.99 38.42 -28.82
C VAL A 714 4.87 37.28 -29.83
N ARG A 715 4.09 36.23 -29.54
CA ARG A 715 3.87 35.15 -30.52
C ARG A 715 3.24 35.69 -31.80
N LYS A 716 3.82 35.35 -32.96
CA LYS A 716 3.33 35.79 -34.27
C LYS A 716 2.00 35.15 -34.68
N ASN A 717 1.70 33.99 -34.09
CA ASN A 717 0.57 33.15 -34.46
C ASN A 717 -0.14 32.68 -33.18
N ASP A 718 -1.37 33.14 -32.97
CA ASP A 718 -2.18 32.77 -31.80
C ASP A 718 -2.55 31.29 -31.76
N ASN A 719 -2.30 30.53 -32.83
CA ASN A 719 -2.46 29.08 -32.83
C ASN A 719 -1.32 28.34 -32.12
N VAL A 720 -0.21 29.02 -31.78
CA VAL A 720 0.92 28.41 -31.06
C VAL A 720 0.61 28.39 -29.57
N ARG A 721 0.33 27.19 -29.06
CA ARG A 721 -0.11 27.00 -27.66
C ARG A 721 1.07 27.07 -26.69
N LEU A 722 0.91 27.81 -25.60
CA LEU A 722 1.93 27.99 -24.56
C LEU A 722 1.70 27.02 -23.38
N PHE A 723 2.70 26.16 -23.14
CA PHE A 723 2.69 25.12 -22.12
C PHE A 723 3.52 25.49 -20.89
N LEU A 724 3.00 25.07 -19.74
CA LEU A 724 3.77 24.84 -18.53
C LEU A 724 4.16 23.36 -18.48
N ASN A 725 5.44 23.02 -18.54
CA ASN A 725 5.91 21.63 -18.55
C ASN A 725 6.65 21.30 -17.25
N GLU A 726 6.16 20.34 -16.48
CA GLU A 726 6.71 20.00 -15.17
C GLU A 726 7.07 18.52 -15.05
N ASN A 727 8.11 18.27 -14.26
CA ASN A 727 8.60 16.95 -13.93
C ASN A 727 8.09 16.48 -12.56
N LYS A 728 8.26 15.19 -12.28
CA LYS A 728 8.01 14.60 -10.95
C LYS A 728 6.57 14.73 -10.41
N VAL A 729 5.60 15.09 -11.25
CA VAL A 729 4.17 14.98 -10.94
C VAL A 729 3.72 13.53 -11.09
N ILE A 730 3.90 12.98 -12.29
CA ILE A 730 3.40 11.65 -12.65
C ILE A 730 4.36 10.53 -12.19
N SER A 731 5.66 10.75 -12.34
CA SER A 731 6.69 9.72 -12.17
C SER A 731 7.27 9.59 -10.76
N SER A 732 6.81 10.40 -9.80
CA SER A 732 7.32 10.37 -8.41
C SER A 732 6.61 9.33 -7.53
N PRO A 733 7.31 8.78 -6.51
CA PRO A 733 6.67 7.98 -5.46
C PRO A 733 5.61 8.79 -4.71
N TYR A 734 4.58 8.10 -4.22
CA TYR A 734 3.39 8.74 -3.62
C TYR A 734 3.74 9.77 -2.54
N LYS A 735 4.69 9.45 -1.64
CA LYS A 735 5.15 10.32 -0.56
C LYS A 735 5.71 11.68 -1.04
N THR A 736 6.36 11.73 -2.20
CA THR A 736 6.90 12.97 -2.78
C THR A 736 5.97 13.58 -3.82
N ALA A 737 5.15 12.77 -4.48
CA ALA A 737 4.20 13.21 -5.50
C ALA A 737 3.23 14.26 -4.94
N GLN A 738 2.66 14.06 -3.75
CA GLN A 738 1.71 15.01 -3.16
C GLN A 738 2.31 16.42 -2.99
N LYS A 739 3.52 16.52 -2.45
CA LYS A 739 4.23 17.82 -2.30
C LYS A 739 4.52 18.46 -3.66
N ASN A 740 4.92 17.66 -4.64
CA ASN A 740 5.19 18.17 -5.99
C ASN A 740 3.92 18.61 -6.71
N ILE A 741 2.82 17.87 -6.54
CA ILE A 741 1.50 18.22 -7.06
C ILE A 741 1.05 19.55 -6.46
N GLN A 742 1.11 19.70 -5.13
CA GLN A 742 0.73 20.95 -4.48
C GLN A 742 1.56 22.14 -4.98
N PHE A 743 2.89 21.99 -5.04
CA PHE A 743 3.75 23.03 -5.60
C PHE A 743 3.32 23.42 -7.02
N HIS A 744 3.00 22.44 -7.87
CA HIS A 744 2.57 22.71 -9.24
C HIS A 744 1.19 23.37 -9.31
N LEU A 745 0.25 22.99 -8.42
CA LEU A 745 -1.02 23.70 -8.27
C LEU A 745 -0.80 25.16 -7.90
N ASP A 746 0.13 25.44 -6.99
CA ASP A 746 0.45 26.80 -6.54
C ASP A 746 1.05 27.64 -7.68
N VAL A 747 1.93 27.05 -8.50
CA VAL A 747 2.47 27.69 -9.73
C VAL A 747 1.33 28.06 -10.68
N ILE A 748 0.46 27.11 -11.02
CA ILE A 748 -0.65 27.33 -11.96
C ILE A 748 -1.60 28.40 -11.42
N ASN A 749 -1.97 28.33 -10.14
CA ASN A 749 -2.81 29.33 -9.49
C ASN A 749 -2.16 30.71 -9.49
N GLY A 750 -0.84 30.81 -9.24
CA GLY A 750 -0.10 32.07 -9.30
C GLY A 750 -0.12 32.70 -10.69
N ILE A 751 0.04 31.89 -11.75
CA ILE A 751 -0.04 32.35 -13.14
C ILE A 751 -1.47 32.84 -13.46
N LEU A 752 -2.49 32.06 -13.09
CA LEU A 752 -3.90 32.39 -13.33
C LEU A 752 -4.37 33.62 -12.54
N ALA A 753 -3.89 33.82 -11.31
CA ALA A 753 -4.25 34.95 -10.46
C ALA A 753 -3.83 36.30 -11.06
N GLU A 754 -2.77 36.32 -11.87
CA GLU A 754 -2.31 37.50 -12.62
C GLU A 754 -2.94 37.65 -14.00
N GLY A 755 -3.91 36.78 -14.34
CA GLY A 755 -4.59 36.79 -15.63
C GLY A 755 -3.70 36.41 -16.81
N ALA A 756 -2.59 35.69 -16.56
CA ALA A 756 -1.67 35.30 -17.62
C ALA A 756 -2.23 34.13 -18.45
N PRO A 757 -2.03 34.11 -19.78
CA PRO A 757 -2.66 33.15 -20.69
C PRO A 757 -1.93 31.80 -20.74
N ILE A 758 -1.98 31.03 -19.64
CA ILE A 758 -1.57 29.62 -19.67
C ILE A 758 -2.62 28.79 -20.42
N GLU A 759 -2.20 28.04 -21.44
CA GLU A 759 -3.13 27.39 -22.37
C GLU A 759 -3.08 25.86 -22.30
N ALA A 760 -2.03 25.26 -21.74
CA ALA A 760 -1.95 23.82 -21.52
C ALA A 760 -0.86 23.41 -20.51
N LEU A 761 -0.97 22.17 -20.04
CA LEU A 761 -0.07 21.56 -19.06
C LEU A 761 0.68 20.36 -19.67
N GLY A 762 1.98 20.29 -19.44
CA GLY A 762 2.85 19.18 -19.81
C GLY A 762 3.35 18.45 -18.57
N PHE A 763 3.32 17.12 -18.60
CA PHE A 763 3.80 16.29 -17.50
C PHE A 763 4.89 15.33 -17.98
N GLN A 764 6.13 15.58 -17.55
CA GLN A 764 7.25 14.72 -17.88
C GLN A 764 7.10 13.35 -17.20
N SER A 765 7.02 12.30 -18.01
CA SER A 765 6.60 10.95 -17.62
C SER A 765 7.77 9.98 -17.61
N ARG A 766 8.91 10.42 -17.05
CA ARG A 766 10.12 9.59 -16.90
C ARG A 766 9.98 8.60 -15.74
N MET A 767 9.48 7.40 -16.03
CA MET A 767 9.18 6.36 -15.05
C MET A 767 10.46 5.77 -14.46
N LYS A 768 10.79 6.16 -13.22
CA LYS A 768 11.94 5.64 -12.44
C LYS A 768 11.55 4.56 -11.43
N GLN A 769 10.25 4.34 -11.31
CA GLN A 769 9.58 3.30 -10.55
C GLN A 769 8.23 2.99 -11.22
N HIS A 770 7.64 1.85 -10.91
CA HIS A 770 6.26 1.55 -11.28
C HIS A 770 5.30 2.43 -10.46
N ILE A 771 4.30 3.01 -11.15
CA ILE A 771 3.22 3.78 -10.53
C ILE A 771 1.93 3.11 -10.96
N ALA A 772 1.05 2.82 -10.01
CA ALA A 772 -0.20 2.13 -10.32
C ALA A 772 -1.05 2.96 -11.31
N PRO A 773 -1.76 2.31 -12.26
CA PRO A 773 -2.56 3.02 -13.27
C PRO A 773 -3.58 4.00 -12.69
N GLN A 774 -4.23 3.62 -11.58
CA GLN A 774 -5.19 4.48 -10.91
C GLN A 774 -4.54 5.73 -10.31
N ASP A 775 -3.34 5.61 -9.72
CA ASP A 775 -2.60 6.77 -9.21
C ASP A 775 -2.22 7.75 -10.32
N ILE A 776 -1.83 7.24 -11.50
CA ILE A 776 -1.55 8.09 -12.67
C ILE A 776 -2.81 8.85 -13.06
N TYR A 777 -3.96 8.18 -13.10
CA TYR A 777 -5.25 8.77 -13.44
C TYR A 777 -5.67 9.86 -12.44
N ASP A 778 -5.60 9.57 -11.14
CA ASP A 778 -6.02 10.51 -10.09
C ASP A 778 -5.13 11.77 -10.05
N ARG A 779 -3.84 11.61 -10.35
CA ARG A 779 -2.92 12.75 -10.52
C ARG A 779 -3.34 13.62 -11.70
N LEU A 780 -3.69 13.04 -12.85
CA LEU A 780 -4.19 13.79 -14.01
C LEU A 780 -5.53 14.48 -13.70
N GLU A 781 -6.45 13.80 -13.02
CA GLU A 781 -7.74 14.38 -12.61
C GLU A 781 -7.55 15.58 -11.67
N THR A 782 -6.52 15.55 -10.82
CA THR A 782 -6.17 16.70 -9.97
C THR A 782 -5.91 17.97 -10.79
N PHE A 783 -5.28 17.86 -11.97
CA PHE A 783 -5.04 19.01 -12.85
C PHE A 783 -6.18 19.29 -13.83
N ALA A 784 -7.08 18.33 -14.03
CA ALA A 784 -8.27 18.52 -14.87
C ALA A 784 -9.19 19.65 -14.38
N GLN A 785 -9.11 20.01 -13.09
CA GLN A 785 -9.85 21.13 -12.49
C GLN A 785 -9.60 22.48 -13.16
N PHE A 786 -8.41 22.70 -13.75
CA PHE A 786 -8.09 23.94 -14.47
C PHE A 786 -8.74 24.01 -15.85
N ASN A 787 -9.39 22.93 -16.30
CA ASN A 787 -10.01 22.82 -17.61
C ASN A 787 -9.04 23.06 -18.80
N LEU A 788 -7.73 22.92 -18.56
CA LEU A 788 -6.69 23.05 -19.57
C LEU A 788 -6.41 21.69 -20.24
N PRO A 789 -6.07 21.68 -21.54
CA PRO A 789 -5.47 20.53 -22.20
C PRO A 789 -4.19 20.06 -21.50
N MET A 790 -3.99 18.74 -21.46
CA MET A 790 -2.82 18.12 -20.84
C MET A 790 -2.05 17.25 -21.85
N LEU A 791 -0.74 17.18 -21.70
CA LEU A 791 0.14 16.36 -22.54
C LEU A 791 1.11 15.54 -21.68
N GLY A 792 1.22 14.24 -21.97
CA GLY A 792 2.32 13.44 -21.45
C GLY A 792 3.59 13.74 -22.23
N THR A 793 4.52 14.43 -21.60
CA THR A 793 5.83 14.71 -22.20
C THR A 793 6.84 13.70 -21.70
N GLU A 794 7.92 13.51 -22.46
CA GLU A 794 9.10 12.76 -22.05
C GLU A 794 8.85 11.36 -21.44
N PHE A 795 7.96 10.56 -22.04
CA PHE A 795 7.74 9.19 -21.60
C PHE A 795 8.99 8.34 -21.88
N GLU A 796 9.56 7.77 -20.82
CA GLU A 796 10.65 6.78 -20.86
C GLU A 796 10.69 5.98 -19.55
N ILE A 797 11.21 4.75 -19.61
CA ILE A 797 11.39 3.90 -18.43
C ILE A 797 12.88 3.80 -18.09
N VAL A 798 13.26 4.33 -16.93
CA VAL A 798 14.65 4.56 -16.53
C VAL A 798 14.96 3.78 -15.27
N ASP A 799 15.89 2.82 -15.37
CA ASP A 799 16.42 2.11 -14.21
C ASP A 799 17.02 3.12 -13.21
N SER A 800 16.66 3.01 -11.94
CA SER A 800 17.07 3.95 -10.89
C SER A 800 17.75 3.23 -9.72
N GLY A 801 18.03 3.96 -8.63
CA GLY A 801 18.42 3.35 -7.36
C GLY A 801 17.24 2.75 -6.58
N TYR A 802 16.01 3.06 -6.98
CA TYR A 802 14.78 2.57 -6.36
C TYR A 802 14.27 1.29 -7.01
N GLN A 803 14.39 1.17 -8.33
CA GLN A 803 13.89 0.02 -9.08
C GLN A 803 14.72 -0.24 -10.33
N LYS A 804 14.91 -1.52 -10.64
CA LYS A 804 15.40 -2.01 -11.93
C LYS A 804 14.25 -2.72 -12.63
N PHE A 805 14.06 -2.45 -13.92
CA PHE A 805 12.92 -2.99 -14.65
C PHE A 805 13.33 -4.16 -15.54
N THR A 806 12.58 -5.25 -15.45
CA THR A 806 12.64 -6.34 -16.41
C THR A 806 11.96 -5.95 -17.73
N ASP A 807 12.19 -6.74 -18.77
CA ASP A 807 11.49 -6.59 -20.05
C ASP A 807 9.95 -6.69 -19.90
N LYS A 808 9.49 -7.53 -18.97
CA LYS A 808 8.06 -7.66 -18.64
C LYS A 808 7.53 -6.38 -17.99
N ASP A 809 8.23 -5.86 -16.98
CA ASP A 809 7.78 -4.64 -16.29
C ASP A 809 7.74 -3.45 -17.28
N ARG A 810 8.71 -3.38 -18.19
CA ARG A 810 8.77 -2.36 -19.25
C ARG A 810 7.58 -2.41 -20.19
N ALA A 811 7.22 -3.60 -20.65
CA ALA A 811 6.03 -3.83 -21.47
C ALA A 811 4.74 -3.43 -20.72
N GLU A 812 4.62 -3.86 -19.46
CA GLU A 812 3.45 -3.61 -18.61
C GLU A 812 3.25 -2.13 -18.32
N ILE A 813 4.29 -1.43 -17.84
CA ILE A 813 4.25 0.01 -17.58
C ILE A 813 3.90 0.80 -18.84
N THR A 814 4.43 0.39 -20.00
CA THR A 814 4.09 1.02 -21.28
C THR A 814 2.61 0.88 -21.59
N LYS A 815 2.05 -0.33 -21.47
CA LYS A 815 0.61 -0.58 -21.65
C LYS A 815 -0.23 0.30 -20.72
N GLU A 816 0.13 0.34 -19.45
CA GLU A 816 -0.59 1.06 -18.41
C GLU A 816 -0.60 2.57 -18.65
N VAL A 817 0.59 3.18 -18.82
CA VAL A 817 0.73 4.62 -19.05
C VAL A 817 0.00 5.04 -20.32
N MET A 818 0.20 4.32 -21.43
CA MET A 818 -0.53 4.59 -22.68
C MET A 818 -2.03 4.53 -22.48
N THR A 819 -2.53 3.51 -21.78
CA THR A 819 -3.97 3.30 -21.57
C THR A 819 -4.57 4.40 -20.71
N ILE A 820 -3.91 4.79 -19.62
CA ILE A 820 -4.41 5.83 -18.72
C ILE A 820 -4.43 7.19 -19.41
N TYR A 821 -3.33 7.60 -20.05
CA TYR A 821 -3.24 8.86 -20.79
C TYR A 821 -4.26 8.91 -21.93
N PHE A 822 -4.39 7.83 -22.70
CA PHE A 822 -5.38 7.76 -23.77
C PHE A 822 -6.81 7.75 -23.21
N SER A 823 -7.06 7.20 -22.02
CA SER A 823 -8.43 7.20 -21.45
C SER A 823 -8.87 8.56 -20.89
N HIS A 824 -7.95 9.44 -20.50
CA HIS A 824 -8.29 10.66 -19.77
C HIS A 824 -8.83 11.76 -20.71
N PRO A 825 -10.01 12.36 -20.47
CA PRO A 825 -10.69 13.25 -21.42
C PRO A 825 -9.94 14.56 -21.71
N LYS A 826 -9.11 15.05 -20.78
CA LYS A 826 -8.32 16.27 -20.93
C LYS A 826 -6.89 16.05 -21.45
N VAL A 827 -6.44 14.79 -21.52
CA VAL A 827 -5.11 14.50 -22.07
C VAL A 827 -5.24 14.43 -23.59
N GLU A 828 -4.37 15.12 -24.31
CA GLU A 828 -4.41 15.21 -25.77
C GLU A 828 -3.28 14.46 -26.46
N GLY A 829 -2.30 13.92 -25.73
CA GLY A 829 -1.19 13.18 -26.33
C GLY A 829 -0.20 12.61 -25.32
N LEU A 830 0.72 11.79 -25.83
CA LEU A 830 1.84 11.18 -25.10
C LEU A 830 3.07 11.09 -26.01
N TYR A 831 4.19 11.64 -25.56
CA TYR A 831 5.42 11.78 -26.35
C TYR A 831 6.55 10.92 -25.77
N VAL A 832 7.12 10.03 -26.59
CA VAL A 832 8.26 9.17 -26.22
C VAL A 832 9.56 9.95 -26.26
N TRP A 833 10.31 10.00 -25.15
CA TRP A 833 11.54 10.79 -25.05
C TRP A 833 12.71 10.22 -25.84
N THR A 834 12.87 8.89 -25.86
CA THR A 834 14.01 8.24 -26.52
C THR A 834 13.52 7.15 -27.48
N PRO A 835 13.10 7.50 -28.71
CA PRO A 835 12.72 6.51 -29.71
C PRO A 835 13.87 5.56 -30.08
N PHE A 836 15.08 6.09 -30.29
CA PHE A 836 16.24 5.32 -30.78
C PHE A 836 17.46 5.51 -29.87
N GLY A 837 18.21 4.43 -29.58
CA GLY A 837 19.50 4.53 -28.90
C GLY A 837 19.98 3.23 -28.23
N ASN A 838 21.28 3.17 -27.93
CA ASN A 838 21.90 2.00 -27.27
C ASN A 838 21.63 1.92 -25.75
N VAL A 839 21.03 2.94 -25.16
CA VAL A 839 20.66 2.96 -23.74
C VAL A 839 19.36 2.22 -23.50
N LYS A 840 19.24 1.46 -22.39
CA LYS A 840 18.07 0.61 -22.08
C LYS A 840 16.69 1.29 -22.13
N LYS A 841 16.65 2.60 -21.91
CA LYS A 841 15.42 3.42 -21.94
C LYS A 841 14.89 3.71 -23.36
N ALA A 842 15.67 3.41 -24.39
CA ALA A 842 15.25 3.61 -25.78
C ALA A 842 14.25 2.54 -26.23
N PHE A 843 13.27 2.94 -27.03
CA PHE A 843 12.28 2.04 -27.65
C PHE A 843 12.92 1.07 -28.65
N TYR A 844 13.91 1.55 -29.41
CA TYR A 844 14.69 0.76 -30.36
C TYR A 844 16.19 0.97 -30.10
N ASP A 845 16.98 -0.07 -30.35
CA ASP A 845 18.43 0.11 -30.49
C ASP A 845 18.78 0.82 -31.82
N LEU A 846 20.06 1.11 -32.05
CA LEU A 846 20.51 1.79 -33.27
C LEU A 846 20.39 0.90 -34.53
N GLU A 847 20.32 -0.41 -34.33
CA GLU A 847 20.06 -1.40 -35.36
C GLU A 847 18.57 -1.44 -35.78
N LEU A 848 17.68 -0.78 -35.03
CA LEU A 848 16.22 -0.82 -35.15
C LEU A 848 15.58 -2.15 -34.72
N ASN A 849 16.18 -2.84 -33.75
CA ASN A 849 15.48 -3.91 -33.07
C ASN A 849 14.54 -3.32 -32.00
N PRO A 850 13.23 -3.66 -32.02
CA PRO A 850 12.28 -3.13 -31.07
C PRO A 850 12.46 -3.78 -29.70
N ARG A 851 12.43 -2.96 -28.66
CA ARG A 851 12.37 -3.38 -27.26
C ARG A 851 10.94 -3.63 -26.79
N PRO A 852 10.73 -4.23 -25.61
CA PRO A 852 9.38 -4.55 -25.12
C PRO A 852 8.42 -3.35 -25.14
N GLU A 853 8.89 -2.16 -24.78
CA GLU A 853 8.10 -0.92 -24.81
C GLU A 853 7.61 -0.58 -26.22
N ALA A 854 8.49 -0.66 -27.22
CA ALA A 854 8.15 -0.39 -28.62
C ALA A 854 7.11 -1.39 -29.18
N LYS A 855 7.24 -2.66 -28.81
CA LYS A 855 6.28 -3.70 -29.23
C LYS A 855 4.89 -3.41 -28.69
N VAL A 856 4.79 -3.15 -27.39
CA VAL A 856 3.52 -2.78 -26.74
C VAL A 856 2.95 -1.49 -27.31
N TRP A 857 3.80 -0.48 -27.57
CA TRP A 857 3.37 0.76 -28.19
C TRP A 857 2.68 0.52 -29.53
N LYS A 858 3.33 -0.24 -30.42
CA LYS A 858 2.79 -0.59 -31.73
C LYS A 858 1.49 -1.40 -31.63
N GLU A 859 1.44 -2.37 -30.72
CA GLU A 859 0.24 -3.19 -30.47
C GLU A 859 -0.95 -2.33 -30.00
N GLN A 860 -0.73 -1.37 -29.09
CA GLN A 860 -1.77 -0.47 -28.62
C GLN A 860 -2.25 0.49 -29.71
N LEU A 861 -1.34 1.05 -30.51
CA LEU A 861 -1.72 1.90 -31.65
C LEU A 861 -2.59 1.12 -32.66
N GLN A 862 -2.23 -0.12 -32.97
CA GLN A 862 -3.03 -0.97 -33.84
C GLN A 862 -4.42 -1.23 -33.25
N LYS A 863 -4.50 -1.50 -31.94
CA LYS A 863 -5.77 -1.69 -31.22
C LYS A 863 -6.64 -0.43 -31.21
N TRP A 864 -6.03 0.74 -31.20
CA TRP A 864 -6.72 2.04 -31.13
C TRP A 864 -6.89 2.71 -32.49
N THR A 865 -6.70 2.00 -33.60
CA THR A 865 -6.87 2.54 -34.95
C THR A 865 -8.11 1.93 -35.61
N THR A 866 -8.90 2.75 -36.31
CA THR A 866 -10.11 2.28 -37.00
C THR A 866 -9.83 2.02 -38.48
N THR A 867 -9.94 0.76 -38.88
CA THR A 867 -9.94 0.37 -40.30
C THR A 867 -11.08 -0.60 -40.55
N LEU A 868 -11.95 -0.32 -41.51
CA LEU A 868 -13.06 -1.21 -41.85
C LEU A 868 -13.50 -1.08 -43.31
N THR A 869 -14.03 -2.17 -43.84
CA THR A 869 -14.71 -2.23 -45.13
C THR A 869 -16.21 -2.37 -44.87
N ALA A 870 -17.02 -1.49 -45.45
CA ALA A 870 -18.47 -1.50 -45.30
C ALA A 870 -19.18 -1.33 -46.64
N ASN A 871 -20.33 -1.98 -46.80
CA ASN A 871 -21.21 -1.75 -47.95
C ASN A 871 -22.20 -0.64 -47.60
N ALA A 872 -22.27 0.39 -48.46
CA ALA A 872 -23.30 1.42 -48.33
C ALA A 872 -24.66 0.88 -48.76
N GLU A 873 -25.65 0.93 -47.86
CA GLU A 873 -27.05 0.61 -48.14
C GLU A 873 -27.85 1.91 -48.15
N ALA A 874 -28.55 2.19 -49.25
CA ALA A 874 -29.15 3.51 -49.52
C ALA A 874 -28.13 4.64 -49.30
N GLY A 875 -26.90 4.45 -49.82
CA GLY A 875 -25.82 5.42 -49.70
C GLY A 875 -25.24 5.61 -48.30
N LYS A 876 -25.67 4.87 -47.28
CA LYS A 876 -25.28 5.12 -45.88
C LYS A 876 -24.41 4.02 -45.29
N VAL A 877 -23.40 4.44 -44.53
CA VAL A 877 -22.58 3.59 -43.66
C VAL A 877 -22.57 4.21 -42.27
N ASN A 878 -22.92 3.41 -41.26
CA ASN A 878 -22.82 3.80 -39.86
C ASN A 878 -21.70 3.00 -39.20
N PHE A 879 -20.79 3.69 -38.52
CA PHE A 879 -19.75 3.05 -37.74
C PHE A 879 -19.38 3.91 -36.54
N ARG A 880 -18.68 3.29 -35.58
CA ARG A 880 -18.13 3.99 -34.41
C ARG A 880 -16.62 3.86 -34.43
N GLY A 881 -15.94 4.94 -34.77
CA GLY A 881 -14.49 4.98 -34.96
C GLY A 881 -13.79 5.88 -33.94
N PHE A 882 -12.48 5.69 -33.78
CA PHE A 882 -11.62 6.60 -33.02
C PHE A 882 -11.58 8.00 -33.66
N LYS A 883 -11.51 9.04 -32.84
CA LYS A 883 -11.49 10.43 -33.31
C LYS A 883 -10.16 10.71 -34.00
N GLY A 884 -10.23 11.43 -35.11
CA GLY A 884 -9.08 11.67 -35.98
C GLY A 884 -9.49 11.88 -37.42
N GLN A 885 -8.50 11.80 -38.31
CA GLN A 885 -8.70 11.96 -39.75
C GLN A 885 -8.76 10.59 -40.42
N TYR A 886 -9.66 10.45 -41.39
CA TYR A 886 -9.90 9.23 -42.13
C TYR A 886 -9.78 9.45 -43.63
N LYS A 887 -9.17 8.50 -44.32
CA LYS A 887 -9.25 8.36 -45.76
C LYS A 887 -10.41 7.42 -46.10
N ILE A 888 -11.39 7.96 -46.83
CA ILE A 888 -12.53 7.20 -47.33
C ILE A 888 -12.27 6.90 -48.80
N SER A 889 -12.25 5.63 -49.16
CA SER A 889 -12.06 5.16 -50.53
C SER A 889 -13.30 4.41 -51.00
N TYR A 890 -13.85 4.81 -52.14
CA TYR A 890 -15.02 4.18 -52.75
C TYR A 890 -14.68 3.68 -54.15
N THR A 891 -14.99 2.41 -54.44
CA THR A 891 -14.73 1.81 -55.75
C THR A 891 -16.03 1.60 -56.52
N HIS A 892 -16.13 2.23 -57.69
CA HIS A 892 -17.30 2.10 -58.57
C HIS A 892 -16.87 1.93 -60.02
N LYS A 893 -17.37 0.87 -60.66
CA LYS A 893 -17.08 0.54 -62.08
C LYS A 893 -15.58 0.56 -62.39
N GLY A 894 -14.76 0.00 -61.50
CA GLY A 894 -13.31 -0.13 -61.67
C GLY A 894 -12.48 1.13 -61.42
N LYS A 895 -13.08 2.22 -60.92
CA LYS A 895 -12.36 3.42 -60.47
C LYS A 895 -12.52 3.62 -58.97
N THR A 896 -11.42 3.92 -58.29
CA THR A 896 -11.39 4.22 -56.86
C THR A 896 -11.29 5.72 -56.65
N TYR A 897 -12.04 6.21 -55.68
CA TYR A 897 -12.24 7.62 -55.37
C TYR A 897 -11.91 7.84 -53.91
N SER A 898 -11.03 8.79 -53.57
CA SER A 898 -10.59 9.01 -52.18
C SER A 898 -10.83 10.43 -51.66
N ARG A 899 -11.19 10.57 -50.37
CA ARG A 899 -11.26 11.86 -49.67
C ARG A 899 -10.92 11.72 -48.18
N LEU A 900 -10.28 12.76 -47.63
CA LEU A 900 -10.05 12.90 -46.19
C LEU A 900 -11.27 13.52 -45.50
N ILE A 901 -11.64 12.96 -44.34
CA ILE A 901 -12.70 13.46 -43.46
C ILE A 901 -12.21 13.48 -42.01
N ASP A 902 -12.78 14.36 -41.19
CA ASP A 902 -12.47 14.42 -39.75
C ASP A 902 -13.63 13.88 -38.90
N VAL A 903 -13.31 13.08 -37.89
CA VAL A 903 -14.23 12.58 -36.87
C VAL A 903 -13.88 13.26 -35.54
N LYS A 904 -14.77 14.11 -35.01
CA LYS A 904 -14.48 14.98 -33.86
C LYS A 904 -15.33 14.67 -32.62
N ASP A 905 -16.65 14.60 -32.75
CA ASP A 905 -17.59 14.55 -31.60
C ASP A 905 -18.60 13.40 -31.67
N ALA A 906 -19.59 13.39 -30.75
CA ALA A 906 -20.48 12.26 -30.50
C ALA A 906 -21.36 11.84 -31.70
N LYS A 907 -21.69 12.75 -32.62
CA LYS A 907 -22.44 12.43 -33.86
C LYS A 907 -21.87 13.20 -35.05
N ASN A 908 -21.29 12.48 -36.01
CA ASN A 908 -20.72 13.04 -37.23
C ASN A 908 -21.58 12.61 -38.42
N ASN A 909 -22.34 13.54 -39.00
CA ASN A 909 -23.14 13.31 -40.22
C ASN A 909 -22.36 13.82 -41.43
N ILE A 910 -21.57 12.93 -42.05
CA ILE A 910 -20.60 13.29 -43.09
C ILE A 910 -21.18 12.92 -44.46
N LYS A 911 -21.29 13.92 -45.34
CA LYS A 911 -21.78 13.74 -46.71
C LYS A 911 -20.62 13.85 -47.69
N VAL A 912 -20.44 12.84 -48.54
CA VAL A 912 -19.38 12.78 -49.54
C VAL A 912 -19.99 12.66 -50.93
N LYS A 913 -19.75 13.64 -51.80
CA LYS A 913 -20.14 13.54 -53.21
C LYS A 913 -19.00 12.98 -54.05
N LEU A 914 -19.30 12.15 -55.05
CA LEU A 914 -18.30 11.64 -56.00
C LEU A 914 -17.55 12.74 -56.77
N THR A 915 -18.07 13.97 -56.82
CA THR A 915 -17.37 15.13 -57.39
C THR A 915 -16.26 15.69 -56.50
N GLU A 916 -16.28 15.35 -55.21
CA GLU A 916 -15.33 15.82 -54.18
C GLU A 916 -14.25 14.77 -53.90
N LEU A 917 -14.24 13.68 -54.68
CA LEU A 917 -13.26 12.62 -54.59
C LEU A 917 -12.28 12.77 -55.75
N ASN A 918 -11.02 13.02 -55.43
CA ASN A 918 -9.96 13.05 -56.43
C ASN A 918 -9.65 11.61 -56.88
N ASN A 919 -9.29 11.49 -58.16
CA ASN A 919 -8.86 10.24 -58.78
C ASN A 919 -7.48 9.82 -58.27
#